data_AF-A0A855ETW8-F1
#
_entry.id   AF-A0A855ETW8-F1
#
_cell.length_a   1.000
_cell.length_b   1.000
_cell.length_c   1.000
_cell.angle_alpha   90.00
_cell.angle_beta   90.00
_cell.angle_gamma   90.00
#
_symmetry.space_group_name_H-M   'P 1'
#
loop_
_entity.id
_entity.type
_entity.pdbx_description
1 polymer ?
#
loop_
_entity_poly.entity_id
_entity_poly.type
_entity_poly.pdbx_seq_one_letter_code
_entity_poly.pdbx_strand_id
1 'polypeptide(L)'
;MTTYATNNPIGSMDPKDLYDNSQNMDFALNDITKAIWKDRFKRNRKTLWGLEQDFNAQLISQQQRFDYFIQNSGYKFIGEYTSGPLTIQDYNQIIRYENEFWKLNASTTPPFTTTGNNAASWVNDLTHFVSVGDGALRQVLTSTSGAGLIGTEKGSNLDVVLQDINSGFFAEFGPQLRKLNSALLDPLVQELQITFIGDSITWGTGSTGAAASGTRDGTLSDPRNNATSPSYVNQLGRLIAGILGTNTVTTFSNHGYSPSGDSIREMVTDKYEFPYGSAYSVVGSGSFMDVTDTNVTGPYLGARRTITVTEGASATLSFNFTGSKFSLVYSQLPNGADYELLVNGESQGVFSTRDATPAFNTRRSHSFGFVMNGTITIRALQHSGDTGNQQLRIEALLFPKTVRIKNQGIIGTTTERYATYNFPTTLSRPKPYPPQNMPGFSHTFVGTGGHEYVESAEPNAILGMRYKYSFTNTGSWEITLKPAATDDRVAIYFSSTDKTCDVQVLADDVVIETFHTSSNEQGVPFGYQNSKIVTIPAGTQTVKIKTVFVPYQSSVSYLYLEGLTTFDSRSQTYPINNHFNDGVALDFKDMFAFFQVGVNDRESKQVKSPTQIRTQLEKMLSLIPQGCSPILMASNPAAEAGNYSMQDMVQAIRQTAEKYNVAFIDNFNLFDKYNMAYFTTDNLHPNDIGHNMIARNIIKSIRSS
;
A
#
# COMPACT_ATOMS: atom_id res chain seq x y z
N MET A 1 63.32 -19.02 -62.19
CA MET A 1 63.42 -19.92 -63.38
C MET A 1 64.82 -20.48 -63.32
N THR A 2 65.00 -21.77 -63.56
CA THR A 2 66.30 -22.42 -63.35
C THR A 2 66.57 -23.30 -64.56
N THR A 3 67.64 -23.01 -65.29
CA THR A 3 67.92 -23.60 -66.59
C THR A 3 68.64 -24.94 -66.43
N TYR A 4 69.63 -25.03 -65.53
CA TYR A 4 70.45 -26.23 -65.39
C TYR A 4 70.07 -27.11 -64.19
N ALA A 5 69.68 -26.50 -63.07
CA ALA A 5 69.17 -27.16 -61.88
C ALA A 5 70.04 -28.34 -61.40
N THR A 6 71.36 -28.14 -61.33
CA THR A 6 72.35 -29.19 -60.99
C THR A 6 72.16 -29.76 -59.58
N ASN A 7 71.51 -29.00 -58.68
CA ASN A 7 71.37 -29.28 -57.24
C ASN A 7 72.69 -29.38 -56.46
N ASN A 8 73.81 -28.88 -57.01
CA ASN A 8 75.05 -28.75 -56.25
C ASN A 8 74.87 -27.84 -55.01
N PRO A 9 75.60 -28.10 -53.91
CA PRO A 9 75.46 -27.34 -52.66
C PRO A 9 75.73 -25.83 -52.83
N ILE A 10 75.24 -25.03 -51.88
CA ILE A 10 75.49 -23.58 -51.82
C ILE A 10 77.01 -23.32 -51.74
N GLY A 11 77.50 -22.38 -52.55
CA GLY A 11 78.94 -22.11 -52.70
C GLY A 11 79.61 -22.83 -53.87
N SER A 12 78.86 -23.64 -54.65
CA SER A 12 79.34 -24.20 -55.91
C SER A 12 79.79 -23.12 -56.88
N MET A 13 80.98 -23.30 -57.44
CA MET A 13 81.55 -22.45 -58.51
C MET A 13 81.35 -23.06 -59.91
N ASP A 14 80.52 -24.13 -60.03
CA ASP A 14 80.17 -24.68 -61.33
C ASP A 14 79.53 -23.58 -62.21
N PRO A 15 79.98 -23.36 -63.45
CA PRO A 15 79.44 -22.33 -64.32
C PRO A 15 77.91 -22.39 -64.50
N LYS A 16 77.31 -23.59 -64.46
CA LYS A 16 75.86 -23.78 -64.55
C LYS A 16 75.14 -23.25 -63.31
N ASP A 17 75.74 -23.41 -62.13
CA ASP A 17 75.21 -22.88 -60.88
C ASP A 17 75.32 -21.36 -60.81
N LEU A 18 76.42 -20.79 -61.31
CA LEU A 18 76.59 -19.34 -61.39
C LEU A 18 75.55 -18.70 -62.33
N TYR A 19 75.28 -19.32 -63.48
CA TYR A 19 74.22 -18.88 -64.39
C TYR A 19 72.84 -18.94 -63.75
N ASP A 20 72.49 -20.09 -63.15
CA ASP A 20 71.21 -20.26 -62.46
C ASP A 20 71.09 -19.26 -61.30
N ASN A 21 72.16 -18.98 -60.55
CA ASN A 21 72.17 -17.95 -59.49
C ASN A 21 71.86 -16.56 -60.05
N SER A 22 72.51 -16.14 -61.14
CA SER A 22 72.26 -14.83 -61.75
C SER A 22 70.84 -14.70 -62.30
N GLN A 23 70.34 -15.75 -62.98
CA GLN A 23 68.96 -15.78 -63.52
C GLN A 23 67.93 -15.72 -62.39
N ASN A 24 68.20 -16.43 -61.30
CA ASN A 24 67.33 -16.45 -60.13
C ASN A 24 67.35 -15.12 -59.37
N MET A 25 68.51 -14.47 -59.23
CA MET A 25 68.62 -13.16 -58.59
C MET A 25 67.92 -12.07 -59.40
N ASP A 26 68.11 -12.06 -60.72
CA ASP A 26 67.44 -11.13 -61.62
C ASP A 26 65.91 -11.23 -61.47
N PHE A 27 65.38 -12.46 -61.49
CA PHE A 27 63.96 -12.68 -61.26
C PHE A 27 63.51 -12.28 -59.83
N ALA A 28 64.30 -12.60 -58.81
CA ALA A 28 63.96 -12.33 -57.41
C ALA A 28 63.84 -10.83 -57.11
N LEU A 29 64.70 -10.01 -57.72
CA LEU A 29 64.79 -8.58 -57.45
C LEU A 29 63.97 -7.73 -58.43
N ASN A 30 63.91 -8.12 -59.71
CA ASN A 30 63.38 -7.26 -60.77
C ASN A 30 61.96 -7.64 -61.25
N ASP A 31 61.41 -8.81 -60.88
CA ASP A 31 60.03 -9.14 -61.23
C ASP A 31 59.04 -8.35 -60.34
N ILE A 32 58.29 -7.44 -60.98
CA ILE A 32 57.31 -6.54 -60.36
C ILE A 32 55.86 -7.05 -60.45
N THR A 33 55.66 -8.32 -60.82
CA THR A 33 54.33 -8.90 -61.06
C THR A 33 54.09 -10.19 -60.30
N LYS A 34 55.14 -10.97 -60.02
CA LYS A 34 55.02 -12.24 -59.31
C LYS A 34 55.55 -12.11 -57.91
N ALA A 35 54.71 -12.40 -56.92
CA ALA A 35 55.08 -12.33 -55.50
C ALA A 35 56.03 -13.46 -55.09
N ILE A 36 56.07 -14.54 -55.87
CA ILE A 36 56.80 -15.76 -55.56
C ILE A 36 57.69 -16.13 -56.73
N TRP A 37 58.95 -16.44 -56.42
CA TRP A 37 59.88 -17.07 -57.33
C TRP A 37 60.35 -18.41 -56.76
N LYS A 38 60.77 -19.31 -57.65
CA LYS A 38 61.40 -20.58 -57.28
C LYS A 38 62.90 -20.43 -57.36
N ASP A 39 63.60 -20.72 -56.27
CA ASP A 39 65.05 -20.67 -56.23
C ASP A 39 65.72 -21.77 -57.05
N ARG A 40 67.06 -21.74 -57.14
CA ARG A 40 67.82 -22.74 -57.89
C ARG A 40 67.59 -24.17 -57.38
N PHE A 41 67.11 -24.32 -56.15
CA PHE A 41 66.73 -25.59 -55.53
C PHE A 41 65.22 -25.87 -55.58
N LYS A 42 64.48 -25.11 -56.41
CA LYS A 42 63.03 -25.17 -56.60
C LYS A 42 62.21 -24.82 -55.36
N ARG A 43 62.78 -24.15 -54.35
CA ARG A 43 62.03 -23.69 -53.17
C ARG A 43 61.36 -22.36 -53.48
N ASN A 44 60.11 -22.22 -53.04
CA ASN A 44 59.38 -20.96 -53.18
C ASN A 44 59.96 -19.91 -52.23
N ARG A 45 60.26 -18.73 -52.76
CA ARG A 45 60.75 -17.54 -52.03
C ARG A 45 59.95 -16.33 -52.49
N LYS A 46 59.88 -15.30 -51.65
CA LYS A 46 59.26 -14.03 -52.06
C LYS A 46 60.23 -13.24 -52.93
N THR A 47 59.70 -12.62 -53.98
CA THR A 47 60.43 -11.59 -54.74
C THR A 47 60.47 -10.31 -53.91
N LEU A 48 61.30 -9.33 -54.31
CA LEU A 48 61.29 -8.00 -53.70
C LEU A 48 59.88 -7.38 -53.79
N TRP A 49 59.23 -7.48 -54.95
CA TRP A 49 57.85 -7.04 -55.14
C TRP A 49 56.87 -7.72 -54.18
N GLY A 50 56.98 -9.04 -53.98
CA GLY A 50 56.14 -9.76 -53.02
C GLY A 50 56.31 -9.26 -51.58
N LEU A 51 57.54 -8.90 -51.18
CA LEU A 51 57.82 -8.30 -49.87
C LEU A 51 57.25 -6.88 -49.75
N GLU A 52 57.32 -6.07 -50.81
CA GLU A 52 56.74 -4.72 -50.84
C GLU A 52 55.21 -4.74 -50.69
N GLN A 53 54.53 -5.69 -51.35
CA GLN A 53 53.08 -5.83 -51.21
C GLN A 53 52.66 -6.18 -49.78
N ASP A 54 53.37 -7.11 -49.13
CA ASP A 54 53.09 -7.46 -47.74
C ASP A 54 53.34 -6.29 -46.77
N PHE A 55 54.41 -5.53 -47.00
CA PHE A 55 54.73 -4.36 -46.19
C PHE A 55 53.63 -3.28 -46.29
N ASN A 56 53.15 -3.00 -47.50
CA ASN A 56 52.06 -2.05 -47.72
C ASN A 56 50.75 -2.53 -47.07
N ALA A 57 50.40 -3.81 -47.21
CA ALA A 57 49.23 -4.39 -46.56
C ALA A 57 49.34 -4.29 -45.02
N GLN A 58 50.53 -4.51 -44.47
CA GLN A 58 50.78 -4.38 -43.04
C GLN A 58 50.61 -2.93 -42.55
N LEU A 59 51.11 -1.94 -43.29
CA LEU A 59 50.94 -0.52 -42.96
C LEU A 59 49.47 -0.09 -42.96
N ILE A 60 48.71 -0.47 -43.98
CA ILE A 60 47.26 -0.18 -44.07
C ILE A 60 46.52 -0.81 -42.89
N SER A 61 46.84 -2.07 -42.58
CA SER A 61 46.22 -2.77 -41.46
C SER A 61 46.55 -2.15 -40.10
N GLN A 62 47.77 -1.62 -39.92
CA GLN A 62 48.15 -0.87 -38.72
C GLN A 62 47.38 0.44 -38.60
N GLN A 63 47.27 1.21 -39.68
CA GLN A 63 46.51 2.45 -39.72
C GLN A 63 45.04 2.22 -39.33
N GLN A 64 44.38 1.25 -39.96
CA GLN A 64 42.98 0.92 -39.66
C GLN A 64 42.75 0.52 -38.20
N ARG A 65 43.66 -0.26 -37.60
CA ARG A 65 43.57 -0.63 -36.18
C ARG A 65 43.78 0.57 -35.26
N PHE A 66 44.69 1.48 -35.63
CA PHE A 66 44.93 2.70 -34.88
C PHE A 66 43.71 3.62 -34.93
N ASP A 67 43.11 3.82 -36.10
CA ASP A 67 41.89 4.62 -36.26
C ASP A 67 40.72 4.04 -35.46
N TYR A 68 40.58 2.71 -35.45
CA TYR A 68 39.58 2.02 -34.63
C TYR A 68 39.85 2.17 -33.13
N PHE A 69 41.10 2.10 -32.69
CA PHE A 69 41.47 2.34 -31.30
C PHE A 69 41.14 3.77 -30.87
N ILE A 70 41.49 4.76 -31.70
CA ILE A 70 41.18 6.17 -31.45
C ILE A 70 39.67 6.40 -31.42
N GLN A 71 38.90 5.83 -32.35
CA GLN A 71 37.44 5.86 -32.36
C GLN A 71 36.81 5.39 -31.03
N ASN A 72 37.45 4.42 -30.34
CA ASN A 72 36.98 3.88 -29.07
C ASN A 72 37.66 4.53 -27.84
N SER A 73 38.62 5.42 -28.05
CA SER A 73 39.28 6.19 -26.98
C SER A 73 38.45 7.42 -26.60
N GLY A 74 38.62 7.94 -25.38
CA GLY A 74 37.82 9.04 -24.83
C GLY A 74 37.82 10.33 -25.69
N TYR A 75 36.81 11.18 -25.49
CA TYR A 75 36.60 12.37 -26.30
C TYR A 75 37.63 13.48 -26.08
N LYS A 76 38.10 14.11 -27.17
CA LYS A 76 38.99 15.25 -27.18
C LYS A 76 38.27 16.49 -27.68
N PHE A 77 37.99 17.45 -26.81
CA PHE A 77 37.39 18.72 -27.22
C PHE A 77 38.38 19.58 -28.03
N ILE A 78 37.98 20.03 -29.22
CA ILE A 78 38.84 20.81 -30.11
C ILE A 78 38.38 22.24 -30.36
N GLY A 79 37.18 22.63 -29.92
CA GLY A 79 36.73 24.02 -29.96
C GLY A 79 35.22 24.23 -30.13
N GLU A 80 34.79 25.49 -30.01
CA GLU A 80 33.45 25.91 -30.39
C GLU A 80 33.32 25.98 -31.91
N TYR A 81 32.23 25.47 -32.48
CA TYR A 81 31.96 25.58 -33.91
C TYR A 81 31.97 27.05 -34.39
N THR A 82 31.53 27.98 -33.54
CA THR A 82 31.58 29.44 -33.81
C THR A 82 32.99 30.02 -33.91
N SER A 83 34.01 29.28 -33.45
CA SER A 83 35.43 29.63 -33.60
C SER A 83 36.05 29.01 -34.85
N GLY A 84 35.26 28.30 -35.68
CA GLY A 84 35.72 27.64 -36.89
C GLY A 84 36.09 28.60 -38.02
N PRO A 85 36.56 28.07 -39.17
CA PRO A 85 36.50 26.65 -39.53
C PRO A 85 37.37 25.74 -38.66
N LEU A 86 36.80 24.66 -38.13
CA LEU A 86 37.50 23.66 -37.33
C LEU A 86 37.84 22.45 -38.19
N THR A 87 39.05 21.90 -38.05
CA THR A 87 39.43 20.65 -38.73
C THR A 87 39.49 19.52 -37.71
N ILE A 88 38.63 18.53 -37.90
CA ILE A 88 38.50 17.33 -37.10
C ILE A 88 39.38 16.26 -37.72
N GLN A 89 40.46 15.92 -37.03
CA GLN A 89 41.48 15.00 -37.52
C GLN A 89 41.12 13.54 -37.23
N ASP A 90 40.37 13.29 -36.16
CA ASP A 90 40.09 11.96 -35.64
C ASP A 90 38.62 11.84 -35.16
N TYR A 91 38.06 10.62 -35.17
CA TYR A 91 36.67 10.37 -34.75
C TYR A 91 36.38 10.66 -33.27
N ASN A 92 37.38 10.66 -32.38
CA ASN A 92 37.19 10.97 -30.97
C ASN A 92 37.23 12.48 -30.67
N GLN A 93 37.49 13.32 -31.67
CA GLN A 93 37.49 14.76 -31.49
C GLN A 93 36.06 15.30 -31.54
N ILE A 94 35.73 16.19 -30.61
CA ILE A 94 34.41 16.77 -30.44
C ILE A 94 34.45 18.29 -30.48
N ILE A 95 33.40 18.88 -31.03
CA ILE A 95 33.17 20.33 -31.08
C ILE A 95 31.94 20.68 -30.25
N ARG A 96 31.78 21.96 -29.88
CA ARG A 96 30.59 22.45 -29.18
C ARG A 96 29.86 23.49 -30.02
N TYR A 97 28.54 23.38 -30.10
CA TYR A 97 27.67 24.36 -30.72
C TYR A 97 26.33 24.39 -29.98
N GLU A 98 25.81 25.58 -29.70
CA GLU A 98 24.54 25.77 -28.95
C GLU A 98 24.47 24.99 -27.62
N ASN A 99 25.59 24.97 -26.87
CA ASN A 99 25.73 24.30 -25.57
C ASN A 99 25.67 22.76 -25.62
N GLU A 100 25.77 22.17 -26.81
CA GLU A 100 25.77 20.71 -27.05
C GLU A 100 27.09 20.26 -27.67
N PHE A 101 27.58 19.08 -27.29
CA PHE A 101 28.80 18.48 -27.87
C PHE A 101 28.46 17.57 -29.05
N TRP A 102 29.27 17.65 -30.11
CA TRP A 102 29.07 16.94 -31.37
C TRP A 102 30.35 16.24 -31.83
N LYS A 103 30.22 15.02 -32.38
CA LYS A 103 31.32 14.24 -32.98
C LYS A 103 30.98 13.81 -34.41
N LEU A 104 31.99 13.47 -35.21
CA LEU A 104 31.75 12.94 -36.55
C LEU A 104 30.96 11.62 -36.53
N ASN A 105 30.03 11.48 -37.47
CA ASN A 105 29.34 10.22 -37.72
C ASN A 105 30.25 9.21 -38.42
N ALA A 106 29.92 7.91 -38.32
CA ALA A 106 30.76 6.84 -38.87
C ALA A 106 30.89 6.88 -40.41
N SER A 107 29.98 7.56 -41.11
CA SER A 107 30.01 7.70 -42.57
C SER A 107 30.93 8.81 -43.08
N THR A 108 31.33 9.75 -42.22
CA THR A 108 32.22 10.86 -42.61
C THR A 108 33.66 10.47 -42.33
N THR A 109 34.52 10.42 -43.36
CA THR A 109 35.94 10.06 -43.22
C THR A 109 36.78 11.27 -42.78
N PRO A 110 37.53 11.20 -41.66
CA PRO A 110 38.49 12.23 -41.28
C PRO A 110 39.69 12.30 -42.25
N PRO A 111 40.34 13.46 -42.44
CA PRO A 111 40.04 14.73 -41.78
C PRO A 111 38.82 15.43 -42.39
N PHE A 112 37.96 16.02 -41.55
CA PHE A 112 36.82 16.83 -41.97
C PHE A 112 36.98 18.27 -41.48
N THR A 113 36.86 19.25 -42.38
CA THR A 113 36.89 20.68 -42.04
C THR A 113 35.49 21.25 -42.16
N THR A 114 35.01 21.92 -41.11
CA THR A 114 33.70 22.59 -41.11
C THR A 114 33.63 23.63 -42.24
N THR A 115 32.49 23.74 -42.90
CA THR A 115 32.30 24.68 -44.03
C THR A 115 32.23 26.14 -43.58
N GLY A 116 32.01 26.39 -42.28
CA GLY A 116 32.03 27.72 -41.69
C GLY A 116 31.97 27.69 -40.16
N ASN A 117 31.39 28.75 -39.59
CA ASN A 117 31.31 28.99 -38.15
C ASN A 117 30.01 29.69 -37.71
N ASN A 118 28.97 29.64 -38.53
CA ASN A 118 27.67 30.29 -38.28
C ASN A 118 26.50 29.32 -38.52
N ALA A 119 25.29 29.73 -38.12
CA ALA A 119 24.09 28.90 -38.25
C ALA A 119 23.81 28.42 -39.68
N ALA A 120 24.12 29.22 -40.70
CA ALA A 120 23.91 28.83 -42.11
C ALA A 120 24.88 27.71 -42.54
N SER A 121 26.15 27.81 -42.14
CA SER A 121 27.13 26.71 -42.35
C SER A 121 26.81 25.47 -41.53
N TRP A 122 26.27 25.65 -40.31
CA TRP A 122 25.92 24.55 -39.42
C TRP A 122 24.88 23.62 -40.01
N VAL A 123 23.87 24.15 -40.72
CA VAL A 123 22.84 23.32 -41.39
C VAL A 123 23.46 22.30 -42.35
N ASN A 124 24.53 22.68 -43.05
CA ASN A 124 25.22 21.77 -43.98
C ASN A 124 26.12 20.80 -43.20
N ASP A 125 26.89 21.32 -42.25
CA ASP A 125 27.86 20.54 -41.49
C ASP A 125 27.21 19.51 -40.56
N LEU A 126 26.01 19.79 -40.02
CA LEU A 126 25.25 18.89 -39.14
C LEU A 126 25.06 17.48 -39.74
N THR A 127 25.01 17.37 -41.06
CA THR A 127 24.91 16.07 -41.77
C THR A 127 26.10 15.15 -41.52
N HIS A 128 27.23 15.70 -41.05
CA HIS A 128 28.45 14.98 -40.72
C HIS A 128 28.60 14.67 -39.22
N PHE A 129 27.72 15.21 -38.37
CA PHE A 129 27.84 15.12 -36.91
C PHE A 129 26.71 14.31 -36.27
N VAL A 130 27.00 13.78 -35.08
CA VAL A 130 26.03 13.23 -34.12
C VAL A 130 26.28 13.85 -32.74
N SER A 131 25.21 14.14 -32.01
CA SER A 131 25.31 14.69 -30.65
C SER A 131 25.82 13.61 -29.68
N VAL A 132 26.57 14.05 -28.66
CA VAL A 132 27.14 13.20 -27.61
C VAL A 132 26.76 13.64 -26.20
N GLY A 133 25.92 14.68 -26.04
CA GLY A 133 25.41 15.12 -24.74
C GLY A 133 24.17 14.35 -24.27
N ASP A 134 23.95 14.32 -22.95
CA ASP A 134 22.74 13.78 -22.32
C ASP A 134 21.57 14.79 -22.33
N GLY A 135 21.83 16.04 -22.72
CA GLY A 135 20.88 17.15 -22.80
C GLY A 135 19.70 16.86 -23.73
N ALA A 136 19.96 16.26 -24.90
CA ALA A 136 18.92 15.84 -25.83
C ALA A 136 17.97 14.80 -25.21
N LEU A 137 18.49 13.80 -24.50
CA LEU A 137 17.66 12.80 -23.83
C LEU A 137 16.84 13.43 -22.69
N ARG A 138 17.45 14.29 -21.86
CA ARG A 138 16.73 15.00 -20.79
C ARG A 138 15.62 15.89 -21.33
N GLN A 139 15.89 16.64 -22.40
CA GLN A 139 14.91 17.51 -23.04
C GLN A 139 13.74 16.71 -23.60
N VAL A 140 14.00 15.56 -24.23
CA VAL A 140 12.94 14.69 -24.73
C VAL A 140 12.16 14.05 -23.57
N LEU A 141 12.81 13.61 -22.48
CA LEU A 141 12.12 13.10 -21.28
C LEU A 141 11.22 14.15 -20.58
N THR A 142 11.60 15.44 -20.65
CA THR A 142 10.77 16.55 -20.13
C THR A 142 9.62 16.94 -21.05
N SER A 143 9.62 16.48 -22.30
CA SER A 143 8.54 16.78 -23.25
C SER A 143 7.27 15.99 -22.96
N THR A 144 6.14 16.45 -23.47
CA THR A 144 4.83 15.79 -23.31
C THR A 144 4.81 14.38 -23.91
N SER A 145 5.76 13.96 -24.75
CA SER A 145 5.88 12.58 -25.26
C SER A 145 7.03 11.80 -24.63
N GLY A 146 7.75 12.38 -23.68
CA GLY A 146 9.00 11.85 -23.12
C GLY A 146 8.86 10.50 -22.44
N ALA A 147 7.75 10.25 -21.73
CA ALA A 147 7.52 8.97 -21.06
C ALA A 147 7.33 7.80 -22.05
N GLY A 148 6.91 8.08 -23.29
CA GLY A 148 6.78 7.07 -24.34
C GLY A 148 8.09 6.39 -24.72
N LEU A 149 9.23 7.05 -24.50
CA LEU A 149 10.56 6.47 -24.75
C LEU A 149 10.93 5.32 -23.81
N ILE A 150 10.21 5.18 -22.69
CA ILE A 150 10.41 4.11 -21.70
C ILE A 150 9.19 3.18 -21.57
N GLY A 151 8.28 3.19 -22.56
CA GLY A 151 7.22 2.19 -22.69
C GLY A 151 5.83 2.57 -22.18
N THR A 152 5.51 3.86 -21.99
CA THR A 152 4.15 4.30 -21.60
C THR A 152 3.36 4.84 -22.79
N GLU A 153 2.12 4.40 -23.00
CA GLU A 153 1.34 4.68 -24.23
C GLU A 153 0.65 6.06 -24.28
N LYS A 154 0.61 6.81 -23.17
CA LYS A 154 0.05 8.18 -23.15
C LYS A 154 1.16 9.24 -23.17
N GLY A 155 1.02 10.20 -24.08
CA GLY A 155 1.83 11.42 -24.14
C GLY A 155 1.69 12.25 -22.87
N SER A 156 2.48 11.90 -21.85
CA SER A 156 2.76 12.71 -20.67
C SER A 156 4.27 12.83 -20.47
N ASN A 157 4.70 13.86 -19.75
CA ASN A 157 6.10 13.96 -19.32
C ASN A 157 6.39 12.93 -18.21
N LEU A 158 7.68 12.64 -17.98
CA LEU A 158 8.12 11.66 -16.99
C LEU A 158 7.66 12.00 -15.56
N ASP A 159 7.59 13.29 -15.21
CA ASP A 159 7.23 13.73 -13.86
C ASP A 159 5.78 13.42 -13.50
N VAL A 160 4.84 13.60 -14.43
CA VAL A 160 3.42 13.24 -14.24
C VAL A 160 3.27 11.73 -14.10
N VAL A 161 3.99 10.95 -14.91
CA VAL A 161 4.00 9.47 -14.79
C VAL A 161 4.60 9.04 -13.45
N LEU A 162 5.67 9.68 -12.99
CA LEU A 162 6.26 9.39 -11.68
C LEU A 162 5.33 9.80 -10.53
N GLN A 163 4.56 10.88 -10.67
CA GLN A 163 3.53 11.28 -9.70
C GLN A 163 2.36 10.28 -9.66
N ASP A 164 1.84 9.85 -10.81
CA ASP A 164 0.83 8.77 -10.94
C ASP A 164 1.36 7.43 -10.39
N ILE A 165 2.65 7.17 -10.55
CA ILE A 165 3.31 6.02 -9.93
C ILE A 165 3.43 6.23 -8.41
N ASN A 166 3.54 7.45 -7.89
CA ASN A 166 3.78 7.69 -6.46
C ASN A 166 2.49 7.80 -5.63
N SER A 167 1.34 8.12 -6.23
CA SER A 167 0.02 8.04 -5.60
C SER A 167 -0.66 6.69 -5.84
N GLY A 168 -1.60 6.31 -4.97
CA GLY A 168 -2.46 5.15 -5.21
C GLY A 168 -3.60 5.50 -6.18
N PHE A 169 -4.11 4.51 -6.90
CA PHE A 169 -5.36 4.59 -7.66
C PHE A 169 -6.52 4.21 -6.74
N PHE A 170 -7.19 5.21 -6.16
CA PHE A 170 -8.31 5.02 -5.24
C PHE A 170 -9.28 6.20 -5.29
N ALA A 171 -10.47 5.99 -4.74
CA ALA A 171 -11.43 7.01 -4.37
C ALA A 171 -11.75 6.87 -2.88
N GLU A 172 -11.53 7.93 -2.11
CA GLU A 172 -11.85 7.98 -0.68
C GLU A 172 -13.30 8.47 -0.50
N PHE A 173 -14.27 7.64 -0.86
CA PHE A 173 -15.66 7.94 -0.49
C PHE A 173 -15.78 7.96 1.04
N GLY A 174 -15.28 6.91 1.71
CA GLY A 174 -15.23 6.83 3.17
C GLY A 174 -13.82 6.83 3.77
N PRO A 175 -13.70 6.99 5.10
CA PRO A 175 -12.43 7.20 5.80
C PRO A 175 -11.63 5.90 6.05
N GLN A 176 -11.98 4.77 5.44
CA GLN A 176 -11.47 3.46 5.85
C GLN A 176 -9.96 3.32 5.60
N LEU A 177 -9.43 3.86 4.50
CA LEU A 177 -7.99 3.83 4.20
C LEU A 177 -7.19 4.63 5.23
N ARG A 178 -7.67 5.84 5.58
CA ARG A 178 -7.06 6.70 6.60
C ARG A 178 -7.10 6.07 7.98
N LYS A 179 -8.22 5.47 8.35
CA LYS A 179 -8.35 4.72 9.61
C LYS A 179 -7.38 3.54 9.66
N LEU A 180 -7.21 2.82 8.55
CA LEU A 180 -6.23 1.73 8.47
C LEU A 180 -4.81 2.26 8.62
N ASN A 181 -4.48 3.38 7.97
CA ASN A 181 -3.17 4.02 8.10
C ASN A 181 -2.85 4.40 9.56
N SER A 182 -3.79 5.07 10.24
CA SER A 182 -3.66 5.39 11.67
C SER A 182 -3.53 4.13 12.53
N ALA A 183 -4.37 3.11 12.28
CA ALA A 183 -4.38 1.88 13.04
C ALA A 183 -3.10 1.05 12.85
N LEU A 184 -2.38 1.14 11.72
CA LEU A 184 -1.15 0.37 11.50
C LEU A 184 -0.03 0.73 12.48
N LEU A 185 0.07 2.01 12.84
CA LEU A 185 1.16 2.54 13.67
C LEU A 185 0.76 2.82 15.11
N ASP A 186 -0.55 2.93 15.41
CA ASP A 186 -1.05 3.16 16.76
C ASP A 186 -0.76 1.97 17.70
N PRO A 187 0.04 2.12 18.77
CA PRO A 187 0.31 1.07 19.74
C PRO A 187 -0.92 0.64 20.55
N LEU A 188 -1.90 1.54 20.74
CA LEU A 188 -3.14 1.27 21.48
C LEU A 188 -4.11 0.38 20.68
N VAL A 189 -3.93 0.30 19.37
CA VAL A 189 -4.46 -0.79 18.55
C VAL A 189 -3.48 -1.97 18.62
N GLN A 190 -3.37 -2.61 19.78
CA GLN A 190 -2.42 -3.71 19.98
C GLN A 190 -2.62 -4.86 18.97
N GLU A 191 -3.85 -5.24 18.63
CA GLU A 191 -4.12 -6.29 17.63
C GLU A 191 -4.99 -5.73 16.50
N LEU A 192 -4.42 -5.65 15.29
CA LEU A 192 -5.06 -5.20 14.06
C LEU A 192 -5.26 -6.39 13.12
N GLN A 193 -6.51 -6.73 12.79
CA GLN A 193 -6.82 -7.77 11.83
C GLN A 193 -7.39 -7.22 10.52
N ILE A 194 -6.83 -7.69 9.41
CA ILE A 194 -7.15 -7.29 8.05
C ILE A 194 -7.46 -8.55 7.25
N THR A 195 -8.65 -8.64 6.68
CA THR A 195 -9.06 -9.78 5.84
C THR A 195 -9.23 -9.36 4.38
N PHE A 196 -8.70 -10.18 3.48
CA PHE A 196 -8.91 -10.09 2.04
C PHE A 196 -9.92 -11.14 1.60
N ILE A 197 -11.01 -10.66 1.02
CA ILE A 197 -12.11 -11.42 0.47
C ILE A 197 -12.05 -11.28 -1.04
N GLY A 198 -12.13 -12.40 -1.75
CA GLY A 198 -12.18 -12.35 -3.19
C GLY A 198 -12.01 -13.70 -3.85
N ASP A 199 -11.65 -13.66 -5.13
CA ASP A 199 -11.63 -14.83 -5.99
C ASP A 199 -10.22 -15.41 -6.21
N SER A 200 -9.96 -15.96 -7.39
CA SER A 200 -8.68 -16.53 -7.80
C SER A 200 -7.54 -15.52 -7.77
N ILE A 201 -7.81 -14.24 -8.05
CA ILE A 201 -6.77 -13.20 -8.02
C ILE A 201 -6.38 -12.92 -6.56
N THR A 202 -7.35 -12.86 -5.65
CA THR A 202 -7.10 -12.72 -4.20
C THR A 202 -6.34 -13.93 -3.65
N TRP A 203 -6.75 -15.15 -4.03
CA TRP A 203 -6.05 -16.38 -3.67
C TRP A 203 -4.59 -16.35 -4.13
N GLY A 204 -4.32 -15.76 -5.30
CA GLY A 204 -2.98 -15.54 -5.83
C GLY A 204 -2.63 -16.37 -7.06
N THR A 205 -3.64 -16.78 -7.85
CA THR A 205 -3.41 -17.47 -9.12
C THR A 205 -2.54 -16.62 -10.04
N GLY A 206 -1.67 -17.28 -10.81
CA GLY A 206 -0.70 -16.64 -11.71
C GLY A 206 0.65 -16.31 -11.05
N SER A 207 0.75 -16.37 -9.71
CA SER A 207 2.03 -16.17 -9.01
C SER A 207 2.89 -17.43 -8.96
N THR A 208 4.21 -17.27 -9.00
CA THR A 208 5.17 -18.37 -8.93
C THR A 208 5.22 -19.02 -7.54
N GLY A 209 5.48 -20.33 -7.48
CA GLY A 209 5.52 -21.05 -6.20
C GLY A 209 4.16 -21.20 -5.50
N ALA A 210 3.07 -21.02 -6.25
CA ALA A 210 1.73 -21.20 -5.72
C ALA A 210 1.46 -22.65 -5.28
N ALA A 211 0.60 -22.81 -4.27
CA ALA A 211 0.23 -24.13 -3.74
C ALA A 211 -0.62 -24.95 -4.72
N ALA A 212 -0.77 -26.26 -4.42
CA ALA A 212 -1.78 -27.08 -5.07
C ALA A 212 -3.18 -26.52 -4.78
N SER A 213 -4.04 -26.51 -5.80
CA SER A 213 -5.29 -25.75 -5.77
C SER A 213 -6.55 -26.60 -5.88
N GLY A 214 -6.45 -27.93 -5.92
CA GLY A 214 -7.61 -28.83 -5.96
C GLY A 214 -7.61 -29.81 -4.79
N THR A 215 -8.75 -30.35 -4.36
CA THR A 215 -10.15 -30.11 -4.85
C THR A 215 -10.73 -28.77 -4.39
N ARG A 216 -11.77 -28.28 -5.09
CA ARG A 216 -12.43 -26.99 -4.80
C ARG A 216 -13.94 -27.16 -4.68
N ASP A 217 -14.53 -26.77 -3.58
CA ASP A 217 -15.98 -26.69 -3.38
C ASP A 217 -16.50 -25.25 -3.26
N GLY A 218 -15.59 -24.27 -3.12
CA GLY A 218 -15.89 -22.86 -3.02
C GLY A 218 -16.16 -22.37 -1.59
N THR A 219 -15.97 -23.23 -0.58
CA THR A 219 -16.01 -22.87 0.84
C THR A 219 -14.61 -22.58 1.37
N LEU A 220 -14.50 -22.22 2.65
CA LEU A 220 -13.20 -22.00 3.27
C LEU A 220 -12.39 -23.29 3.52
N SER A 221 -12.97 -24.44 3.18
CA SER A 221 -12.29 -25.73 3.14
C SER A 221 -11.36 -25.87 1.92
N ASP A 222 -11.44 -24.98 0.94
CA ASP A 222 -10.54 -25.01 -0.22
C ASP A 222 -9.06 -24.83 0.22
N PRO A 223 -8.10 -25.51 -0.45
CA PRO A 223 -6.67 -25.29 -0.25
C PRO A 223 -6.27 -23.82 -0.43
N ARG A 224 -5.33 -23.33 0.39
CA ARG A 224 -4.81 -21.95 0.32
C ARG A 224 -3.45 -21.90 -0.33
N ASN A 225 -3.10 -20.70 -0.77
CA ASN A 225 -1.80 -20.48 -1.37
C ASN A 225 -0.68 -20.49 -0.30
N ASN A 226 0.57 -20.73 -0.74
CA ASN A 226 1.75 -20.70 0.13
C ASN A 226 2.07 -19.25 0.54
N ALA A 227 2.50 -19.04 1.79
CA ALA A 227 2.93 -17.71 2.26
C ALA A 227 4.16 -17.15 1.52
N THR A 228 4.94 -18.03 0.88
CA THR A 228 6.11 -17.70 0.07
C THR A 228 5.74 -17.21 -1.33
N SER A 229 4.58 -17.62 -1.87
CA SER A 229 4.09 -17.19 -3.18
C SER A 229 3.98 -15.66 -3.25
N PRO A 230 4.40 -15.01 -4.34
CA PRO A 230 4.39 -13.55 -4.46
C PRO A 230 3.01 -12.99 -4.85
N SER A 231 1.92 -13.58 -4.34
CA SER A 231 0.57 -13.02 -4.48
C SER A 231 0.48 -11.63 -3.85
N TYR A 232 -0.44 -10.78 -4.33
CA TYR A 232 -0.49 -9.39 -3.87
C TYR A 232 -0.76 -9.28 -2.35
N VAL A 233 -1.55 -10.19 -1.77
CA VAL A 233 -1.81 -10.21 -0.31
C VAL A 233 -0.52 -10.54 0.46
N ASN A 234 0.26 -11.52 -0.01
CA ASN A 234 1.55 -11.86 0.59
C ASN A 234 2.57 -10.72 0.45
N GLN A 235 2.62 -10.08 -0.71
CA GLN A 235 3.48 -8.92 -0.96
C GLN A 235 3.10 -7.73 -0.07
N LEU A 236 1.80 -7.44 0.07
CA LEU A 236 1.31 -6.41 0.98
C LEU A 236 1.73 -6.72 2.42
N GLY A 237 1.65 -7.98 2.85
CA GLY A 237 2.13 -8.40 4.16
C GLY A 237 3.62 -8.17 4.37
N ARG A 238 4.46 -8.36 3.35
CA ARG A 238 5.90 -8.02 3.42
C ARG A 238 6.12 -6.51 3.53
N LEU A 239 5.35 -5.72 2.79
CA LEU A 239 5.42 -4.25 2.85
C LEU A 239 5.01 -3.73 4.24
N ILE A 240 3.94 -4.28 4.81
CA ILE A 240 3.47 -3.94 6.16
C ILE A 240 4.48 -4.37 7.23
N ALA A 241 5.10 -5.56 7.12
CA ALA A 241 6.18 -5.95 8.02
C ALA A 241 7.33 -4.93 8.01
N GLY A 242 7.68 -4.40 6.84
CA GLY A 242 8.66 -3.32 6.69
C GLY A 242 8.26 -2.02 7.39
N ILE A 243 6.96 -1.69 7.43
CA ILE A 243 6.41 -0.53 8.16
C ILE A 243 6.50 -0.72 9.67
N LEU A 244 6.22 -1.93 10.16
CA LEU A 244 6.25 -2.24 11.58
C LEU A 244 7.67 -2.19 12.18
N GLY A 245 8.68 -2.46 11.36
CA GLY A 245 10.10 -2.30 11.66
C GLY A 245 10.89 -3.60 11.53
N THR A 246 12.22 -3.51 11.61
CA THR A 246 13.15 -4.63 11.39
C THR A 246 13.07 -5.75 12.43
N ASN A 247 12.57 -5.45 13.65
CA ASN A 247 12.40 -6.42 14.72
C ASN A 247 11.06 -7.18 14.66
N THR A 248 10.28 -6.99 13.59
CA THR A 248 8.98 -7.64 13.42
C THR A 248 9.14 -9.15 13.22
N VAL A 249 8.60 -9.93 14.15
CA VAL A 249 8.53 -11.39 14.05
C VAL A 249 7.32 -11.76 13.20
N THR A 250 7.51 -12.57 12.16
CA THR A 250 6.42 -13.03 11.29
C THR A 250 6.20 -14.52 11.46
N THR A 251 4.94 -14.92 11.65
CA THR A 251 4.51 -16.32 11.67
C THR A 251 3.41 -16.56 10.63
N PHE A 252 3.30 -17.81 10.20
CA PHE A 252 2.34 -18.24 9.20
C PHE A 252 1.43 -19.31 9.78
N SER A 253 0.15 -19.24 9.41
CA SER A 253 -0.86 -20.24 9.74
C SER A 253 -1.90 -20.27 8.62
N ASN A 254 -2.84 -21.21 8.72
CA ASN A 254 -3.92 -21.35 7.76
C ASN A 254 -5.28 -21.13 8.40
N HIS A 255 -6.30 -20.97 7.57
CA HIS A 255 -7.69 -21.05 8.02
C HIS A 255 -7.97 -22.46 8.58
N GLY A 256 -8.67 -22.56 9.71
CA GLY A 256 -8.81 -23.82 10.45
C GLY A 256 -9.50 -24.96 9.68
N TYR A 257 -10.29 -24.62 8.66
CA TYR A 257 -10.97 -25.60 7.80
C TYR A 257 -10.19 -25.94 6.52
N SER A 258 -9.16 -25.16 6.17
CA SER A 258 -8.41 -25.41 4.95
C SER A 258 -7.35 -26.50 5.18
N PRO A 259 -7.23 -27.48 4.27
CA PRO A 259 -6.36 -28.64 4.45
C PRO A 259 -4.87 -28.34 4.20
N SER A 260 -4.54 -27.23 3.54
CA SER A 260 -3.15 -26.88 3.19
C SER A 260 -2.98 -25.41 2.80
N GLY A 261 -1.73 -24.95 2.76
CA GLY A 261 -1.36 -23.57 2.49
C GLY A 261 -1.25 -22.71 3.75
N ASP A 262 -0.99 -21.42 3.55
CA ASP A 262 -0.77 -20.45 4.61
C ASP A 262 -1.53 -19.15 4.30
N SER A 263 -2.85 -19.13 4.52
CA SER A 263 -3.64 -17.93 4.26
C SER A 263 -3.43 -16.81 5.27
N ILE A 264 -2.76 -17.05 6.40
CA ILE A 264 -2.70 -16.11 7.50
C ILE A 264 -1.25 -15.76 7.81
N ARG A 265 -0.93 -14.47 7.68
CA ARG A 265 0.33 -13.88 8.13
C ARG A 265 0.08 -13.09 9.42
N GLU A 266 0.77 -13.45 10.48
CA GLU A 266 0.79 -12.69 11.72
C GLU A 266 2.16 -12.02 11.89
N MET A 267 2.16 -10.72 12.19
CA MET A 267 3.34 -9.90 12.37
C MET A 267 3.30 -9.27 13.75
N VAL A 268 4.31 -9.52 14.58
CA VAL A 268 4.37 -9.04 15.95
C VAL A 268 5.61 -8.18 16.15
N THR A 269 5.44 -6.98 16.68
CA THR A 269 6.52 -6.05 17.02
C THR A 269 6.24 -5.41 18.37
N ASP A 270 7.23 -5.36 19.24
CA ASP A 270 7.08 -4.73 20.56
C ASP A 270 7.12 -3.20 20.42
N LYS A 271 6.09 -2.53 20.95
CA LYS A 271 5.99 -1.07 21.01
C LYS A 271 5.92 -0.62 22.46
N TYR A 272 6.80 0.29 22.83
CA TYR A 272 6.81 0.92 24.14
C TYR A 272 6.19 2.29 24.03
N GLU A 273 5.21 2.56 24.88
CA GLU A 273 4.49 3.82 24.92
C GLU A 273 4.56 4.39 26.33
N PHE A 274 4.89 5.68 26.45
CA PHE A 274 4.82 6.37 27.73
C PHE A 274 3.41 6.96 27.90
N PRO A 275 2.68 6.67 29.00
CA PRO A 275 1.29 7.09 29.14
C PRO A 275 1.16 8.60 29.38
N TYR A 276 1.22 9.38 28.30
CA TYR A 276 1.17 10.84 28.28
C TYR A 276 0.38 11.35 27.06
N GLY A 277 -0.19 12.55 27.16
CA GLY A 277 -0.97 13.18 26.10
C GLY A 277 -2.47 12.86 26.17
N SER A 278 -3.21 13.28 25.15
CA SER A 278 -4.68 13.25 25.14
C SER A 278 -5.29 11.85 25.08
N ALA A 279 -4.51 10.82 24.74
CA ALA A 279 -4.98 9.43 24.73
C ALA A 279 -5.16 8.83 26.15
N TYR A 280 -4.60 9.48 27.17
CA TYR A 280 -4.59 9.00 28.55
C TYR A 280 -5.31 9.96 29.48
N SER A 281 -6.29 9.46 30.22
CA SER A 281 -7.02 10.22 31.22
C SER A 281 -6.63 9.77 32.63
N VAL A 282 -6.40 10.73 33.53
CA VAL A 282 -6.22 10.46 34.95
C VAL A 282 -7.32 11.11 35.79
N VAL A 283 -8.02 10.29 36.56
CA VAL A 283 -9.11 10.71 37.45
C VAL A 283 -8.98 9.97 38.77
N GLY A 284 -9.19 10.64 39.90
CA GLY A 284 -9.13 10.01 41.20
C GLY A 284 -10.23 10.46 42.15
N SER A 285 -10.31 9.75 43.27
CA SER A 285 -11.22 10.00 44.40
C SER A 285 -10.39 10.09 45.67
N GLY A 286 -10.74 11.02 46.57
CA GLY A 286 -9.92 11.36 47.72
C GLY A 286 -8.65 12.15 47.35
N SER A 287 -7.63 12.12 48.21
CA SER A 287 -6.38 12.83 47.97
C SER A 287 -5.40 11.98 47.17
N PHE A 288 -5.04 12.45 45.98
CA PHE A 288 -4.01 11.83 45.16
C PHE A 288 -3.18 12.89 44.43
N MET A 289 -2.00 12.49 43.95
CA MET A 289 -1.10 13.32 43.15
C MET A 289 -0.64 12.54 41.92
N ASP A 290 -0.63 13.17 40.76
CA ASP A 290 -0.10 12.61 39.51
C ASP A 290 1.04 13.50 39.00
N VAL A 291 2.24 12.94 38.88
CA VAL A 291 3.46 13.64 38.46
C VAL A 291 4.09 12.92 37.28
N THR A 292 4.37 13.64 36.20
CA THR A 292 5.12 13.14 35.06
C THR A 292 6.52 13.74 35.04
N ASP A 293 7.54 12.90 35.17
CA ASP A 293 8.95 13.27 35.10
C ASP A 293 9.53 12.78 33.77
N THR A 294 9.95 13.70 32.90
CA THR A 294 10.70 13.41 31.67
C THR A 294 12.18 13.73 31.92
N ASN A 295 13.11 12.82 31.57
CA ASN A 295 14.57 12.86 31.85
C ASN A 295 15.04 12.23 33.18
N VAL A 296 14.44 11.11 33.58
CA VAL A 296 14.86 10.35 34.77
C VAL A 296 15.83 9.23 34.39
N THR A 297 16.91 9.06 35.16
CA THR A 297 17.83 7.91 35.00
C THR A 297 17.21 6.64 35.60
N GLY A 298 17.21 5.54 34.85
CA GLY A 298 16.70 4.23 35.30
C GLY A 298 15.52 3.69 34.49
N PRO A 299 14.41 4.43 34.31
CA PRO A 299 13.27 3.99 33.50
C PRO A 299 13.61 3.72 32.04
N TYR A 300 12.95 2.73 31.42
CA TYR A 300 13.26 2.28 30.05
C TYR A 300 13.21 3.39 28.98
N LEU A 301 12.24 4.29 29.07
CA LEU A 301 12.07 5.42 28.15
C LEU A 301 12.69 6.73 28.67
N GLY A 302 13.46 6.69 29.77
CA GLY A 302 13.99 7.90 30.42
C GLY A 302 12.90 8.80 31.01
N ALA A 303 11.69 8.29 31.21
CA ALA A 303 10.55 9.00 31.77
C ALA A 303 9.78 8.12 32.76
N ARG A 304 9.07 8.74 33.70
CA ARG A 304 8.24 8.04 34.69
C ARG A 304 7.00 8.86 35.01
N ARG A 305 5.84 8.20 35.08
CA ARG A 305 4.61 8.77 35.63
C ARG A 305 4.37 8.18 37.02
N THR A 306 4.26 9.03 38.02
CA THR A 306 4.10 8.65 39.42
C THR A 306 2.71 9.06 39.90
N ILE A 307 1.90 8.07 40.21
CA ILE A 307 0.59 8.26 40.83
C ILE A 307 0.74 7.95 42.32
N THR A 308 0.60 8.97 43.16
CA THR A 308 0.65 8.84 44.62
C THR A 308 -0.77 8.86 45.18
N VAL A 309 -1.13 7.85 45.98
CA VAL A 309 -2.42 7.76 46.66
C VAL A 309 -2.23 7.79 48.17
N THR A 310 -3.10 8.52 48.88
CA THR A 310 -3.19 8.52 50.35
C THR A 310 -4.12 7.41 50.84
N GLU A 311 -4.26 7.29 52.16
CA GLU A 311 -5.24 6.37 52.77
C GLU A 311 -6.66 6.64 52.28
N GLY A 312 -7.34 5.57 51.86
CA GLY A 312 -8.71 5.62 51.32
C GLY A 312 -8.87 6.28 49.94
N ALA A 313 -7.78 6.77 49.33
CA ALA A 313 -7.82 7.39 48.00
C ALA A 313 -7.58 6.36 46.89
N SER A 314 -8.02 6.72 45.68
CA SER A 314 -7.72 5.96 44.45
C SER A 314 -7.51 6.92 43.29
N ALA A 315 -6.71 6.48 42.32
CA ALA A 315 -6.51 7.21 41.07
C ALA A 315 -6.43 6.23 39.92
N THR A 316 -7.05 6.58 38.81
CA THR A 316 -7.19 5.74 37.62
C THR A 316 -6.42 6.36 36.47
N LEU A 317 -5.61 5.58 35.77
CA LEU A 317 -5.08 5.89 34.45
C LEU A 317 -5.90 5.08 33.44
N SER A 318 -6.63 5.75 32.55
CA SER A 318 -7.49 5.11 31.56
C SER A 318 -7.12 5.49 30.13
N PHE A 319 -7.27 4.55 29.20
CA PHE A 319 -7.04 4.75 27.77
C PHE A 319 -7.90 3.80 26.93
N ASN A 320 -8.21 4.20 25.70
CA ASN A 320 -8.89 3.34 24.74
C ASN A 320 -7.90 2.31 24.16
N PHE A 321 -8.37 1.10 23.95
CA PHE A 321 -7.53 -0.03 23.58
C PHE A 321 -8.24 -1.00 22.64
N THR A 322 -7.53 -1.50 21.65
CA THR A 322 -8.00 -2.60 20.79
C THR A 322 -7.00 -3.75 20.83
N GLY A 323 -7.37 -4.86 21.43
CA GLY A 323 -6.49 -5.99 21.62
C GLY A 323 -6.87 -6.85 22.82
N SER A 324 -5.95 -7.72 23.23
CA SER A 324 -6.21 -8.72 24.27
C SER A 324 -5.11 -8.82 25.33
N LYS A 325 -4.01 -8.07 25.17
CA LYS A 325 -2.86 -8.16 26.07
C LYS A 325 -1.98 -6.91 26.01
N PHE A 326 -1.36 -6.59 27.13
CA PHE A 326 -0.26 -5.62 27.21
C PHE A 326 0.60 -5.94 28.44
N SER A 327 1.76 -5.32 28.57
CA SER A 327 2.57 -5.40 29.79
C SER A 327 2.73 -4.02 30.43
N LEU A 328 2.52 -3.95 31.74
CA LEU A 328 2.89 -2.78 32.52
C LEU A 328 4.38 -2.86 32.84
N VAL A 329 5.12 -1.79 32.53
CA VAL A 329 6.51 -1.60 32.95
C VAL A 329 6.52 -0.60 34.10
N TYR A 330 7.03 -1.01 35.26
CA TYR A 330 6.93 -0.24 36.50
C TYR A 330 8.19 -0.33 37.36
N SER A 331 8.33 0.64 38.27
CA SER A 331 9.35 0.59 39.32
C SER A 331 8.79 -0.14 40.53
N GLN A 332 9.50 -1.17 40.97
CA GLN A 332 9.20 -1.96 42.15
C GLN A 332 9.89 -1.36 43.37
N LEU A 333 9.14 -1.04 44.42
CA LEU A 333 9.63 -0.32 45.61
C LEU A 333 8.98 -0.81 46.91
N PRO A 334 9.62 -0.63 48.07
CA PRO A 334 9.02 -1.00 49.36
C PRO A 334 7.69 -0.28 49.65
N ASN A 335 7.54 0.97 49.22
CA ASN A 335 6.33 1.77 49.36
C ASN A 335 5.46 1.81 48.08
N GLY A 336 5.61 0.82 47.20
CA GLY A 336 4.82 0.69 45.98
C GLY A 336 3.32 0.62 46.29
N ALA A 337 2.50 1.26 45.48
CA ALA A 337 1.05 1.09 45.52
C ALA A 337 0.65 -0.20 44.78
N ASP A 338 -0.46 -0.79 45.17
CA ASP A 338 -1.09 -1.84 44.36
C ASP A 338 -1.83 -1.20 43.18
N TYR A 339 -2.15 -1.98 42.15
CA TYR A 339 -3.08 -1.55 41.13
C TYR A 339 -4.11 -2.62 40.80
N GLU A 340 -5.34 -2.18 40.62
CA GLU A 340 -6.39 -2.97 40.01
C GLU A 340 -6.41 -2.71 38.51
N LEU A 341 -6.40 -3.78 37.71
CA LEU A 341 -6.61 -3.68 36.27
C LEU A 341 -8.10 -3.88 35.99
N LEU A 342 -8.73 -2.93 35.30
CA LEU A 342 -10.09 -3.08 34.81
C LEU A 342 -10.13 -3.01 33.28
N VAL A 343 -10.94 -3.88 32.68
CA VAL A 343 -11.23 -3.93 31.25
C VAL A 343 -12.72 -3.67 31.08
N ASN A 344 -13.09 -2.57 30.42
CA ASN A 344 -14.47 -2.10 30.32
C ASN A 344 -15.18 -2.01 31.68
N GLY A 345 -14.44 -1.62 32.74
CA GLY A 345 -14.95 -1.53 34.11
C GLY A 345 -14.97 -2.85 34.88
N GLU A 346 -14.67 -3.99 34.24
CA GLU A 346 -14.60 -5.30 34.90
C GLU A 346 -13.18 -5.59 35.41
N SER A 347 -13.06 -5.87 36.71
CA SER A 347 -11.78 -6.18 37.35
C SER A 347 -11.16 -7.46 36.79
N GLN A 348 -9.90 -7.38 36.39
CA GLN A 348 -9.05 -8.51 35.98
C GLN A 348 -8.12 -8.95 37.12
N GLY A 349 -8.24 -8.33 38.30
CA GLY A 349 -7.43 -8.60 39.48
C GLY A 349 -6.69 -7.38 40.01
N VAL A 350 -6.17 -7.54 41.23
CA VAL A 350 -5.35 -6.56 41.95
C VAL A 350 -3.92 -7.09 42.07
N PHE A 351 -2.95 -6.25 41.73
CA PHE A 351 -1.55 -6.65 41.60
C PHE A 351 -0.65 -5.71 42.40
N SER A 352 0.26 -6.29 43.18
CA SER A 352 1.24 -5.49 43.90
C SER A 352 2.44 -5.10 43.05
N THR A 353 2.93 -3.88 43.27
CA THR A 353 4.23 -3.40 42.76
C THR A 353 5.30 -3.34 43.84
N ARG A 354 5.03 -3.93 45.01
CA ARG A 354 5.93 -3.91 46.16
C ARG A 354 6.97 -5.00 46.13
N ASP A 355 8.16 -4.66 46.62
CA ASP A 355 9.21 -5.61 47.01
C ASP A 355 10.19 -4.93 47.96
N ALA A 356 10.89 -5.72 48.79
CA ALA A 356 11.93 -5.25 49.68
C ALA A 356 13.16 -4.71 48.91
N THR A 357 13.42 -5.24 47.71
CA THR A 357 14.53 -4.83 46.85
C THR A 357 14.02 -3.94 45.72
N PRO A 358 14.42 -2.65 45.68
CA PRO A 358 14.08 -1.76 44.58
C PRO A 358 14.54 -2.32 43.24
N ALA A 359 13.64 -2.36 42.26
CA ALA A 359 13.95 -2.75 40.89
C ALA A 359 13.24 -1.83 39.89
N PHE A 360 13.87 -1.55 38.76
CA PHE A 360 13.34 -0.71 37.68
C PHE A 360 13.15 -1.56 36.43
N ASN A 361 12.33 -1.11 35.48
CA ASN A 361 11.97 -1.88 34.28
C ASN A 361 11.38 -3.27 34.63
N THR A 362 10.65 -3.36 35.74
CA THR A 362 9.94 -4.58 36.11
C THR A 362 8.73 -4.70 35.21
N ARG A 363 8.49 -5.90 34.65
CA ARG A 363 7.44 -6.13 33.65
C ARG A 363 6.41 -7.10 34.19
N ARG A 364 5.14 -6.73 34.12
CA ARG A 364 4.03 -7.65 34.35
C ARG A 364 3.13 -7.67 33.12
N SER A 365 2.99 -8.85 32.52
CA SER A 365 2.10 -9.07 31.39
C SER A 365 0.69 -9.39 31.86
N HIS A 366 -0.28 -8.78 31.18
CA HIS A 366 -1.71 -9.00 31.37
C HIS A 366 -2.31 -9.57 30.10
N SER A 367 -3.27 -10.48 30.24
CA SER A 367 -4.04 -11.04 29.14
C SER A 367 -5.50 -11.16 29.57
N PHE A 368 -6.40 -10.80 28.67
CA PHE A 368 -7.83 -10.74 28.88
C PHE A 368 -8.57 -11.00 27.56
N GLY A 369 -9.91 -11.05 27.59
CA GLY A 369 -10.71 -11.21 26.37
C GLY A 369 -10.47 -10.06 25.38
N PHE A 370 -10.47 -10.34 24.08
CA PHE A 370 -10.26 -9.29 23.07
C PHE A 370 -11.34 -8.20 23.19
N VAL A 371 -10.89 -6.95 23.25
CA VAL A 371 -11.77 -5.77 23.24
C VAL A 371 -11.49 -4.93 22.00
N MET A 372 -12.55 -4.38 21.40
CA MET A 372 -12.46 -3.48 20.25
C MET A 372 -12.83 -2.06 20.68
N ASN A 373 -11.84 -1.17 20.69
CA ASN A 373 -11.97 0.19 21.23
C ASN A 373 -12.57 0.20 22.64
N GLY A 374 -12.15 -0.76 23.49
CA GLY A 374 -12.57 -0.85 24.88
C GLY A 374 -11.73 0.06 25.78
N THR A 375 -12.17 0.25 27.02
CA THR A 375 -11.45 1.07 28.00
C THR A 375 -10.60 0.18 28.89
N ILE A 376 -9.30 0.43 28.93
CA ILE A 376 -8.41 -0.12 29.95
C ILE A 376 -8.25 0.90 31.05
N THR A 377 -8.39 0.46 32.30
CA THR A 377 -8.17 1.30 33.48
C THR A 377 -7.17 0.64 34.41
N ILE A 378 -6.10 1.34 34.72
CA ILE A 378 -5.14 0.98 35.77
C ILE A 378 -5.46 1.84 36.98
N ARG A 379 -6.09 1.26 37.99
CA ARG A 379 -6.49 1.95 39.22
C ARG A 379 -5.44 1.73 40.30
N ALA A 380 -4.68 2.77 40.62
CA ALA A 380 -3.78 2.77 41.77
C ALA A 380 -4.59 2.72 43.08
N LEU A 381 -4.21 1.79 43.95
CA LEU A 381 -4.82 1.51 45.24
C LEU A 381 -3.73 1.43 46.31
N GLN A 382 -4.07 1.85 47.52
CA GLN A 382 -3.20 1.58 48.65
C GLN A 382 -3.19 0.06 48.95
N HIS A 383 -2.02 -0.48 49.30
CA HIS A 383 -1.90 -1.83 49.82
C HIS A 383 -2.71 -1.99 51.10
N SER A 384 -3.44 -3.10 51.21
CA SER A 384 -4.35 -3.34 52.33
C SER A 384 -3.59 -3.40 53.66
N GLY A 385 -4.03 -2.63 54.65
CA GLY A 385 -3.46 -2.62 56.00
C GLY A 385 -2.28 -1.67 56.22
N ASP A 386 -1.81 -1.00 55.16
CA ASP A 386 -0.77 0.00 55.26
C ASP A 386 -1.31 1.42 55.50
N THR A 387 -0.47 2.30 56.04
CA THR A 387 -0.75 3.72 56.22
C THR A 387 0.25 4.59 55.46
N GLY A 388 -0.11 5.84 55.18
CA GLY A 388 0.75 6.81 54.48
C GLY A 388 0.74 6.68 52.96
N ASN A 389 1.48 7.59 52.32
CA ASN A 389 1.47 7.77 50.86
C ASN A 389 2.17 6.60 50.15
N GLN A 390 1.50 6.01 49.17
CA GLN A 390 2.04 4.96 48.33
C GLN A 390 2.06 5.37 46.86
N GLN A 391 2.99 4.81 46.09
CA GLN A 391 3.27 5.27 44.74
C GLN A 391 3.19 4.14 43.72
N LEU A 392 2.35 4.31 42.70
CA LEU A 392 2.43 3.54 41.47
C LEU A 392 3.33 4.30 40.50
N ARG A 393 4.50 3.72 40.19
CA ARG A 393 5.50 4.31 39.30
C ARG A 393 5.50 3.58 37.96
N ILE A 394 4.85 4.18 36.98
CA ILE A 394 4.73 3.65 35.62
C ILE A 394 5.88 4.19 34.78
N GLU A 395 6.65 3.28 34.18
CA GLU A 395 7.80 3.60 33.33
C GLU A 395 7.44 3.52 31.85
N ALA A 396 6.60 2.56 31.47
CA ALA A 396 6.05 2.41 30.12
C ALA A 396 4.86 1.44 30.10
N LEU A 397 4.10 1.49 29.02
CA LEU A 397 3.21 0.42 28.58
C LEU A 397 3.87 -0.28 27.40
N LEU A 398 4.01 -1.60 27.48
CA LEU A 398 4.56 -2.42 26.42
C LEU A 398 3.41 -3.15 25.71
N PHE A 399 3.21 -2.82 24.44
CA PHE A 399 2.22 -3.43 23.57
C PHE A 399 2.90 -4.34 22.54
N PRO A 400 2.64 -5.66 22.57
CA PRO A 400 3.04 -6.54 21.48
C PRO A 400 2.12 -6.27 20.29
N LYS A 401 2.44 -5.27 19.46
CA LYS A 401 1.64 -4.86 18.31
C LYS A 401 1.60 -6.00 17.31
N THR A 402 0.41 -6.58 17.14
CA THR A 402 0.10 -7.67 16.23
C THR A 402 -0.67 -7.12 15.04
N VAL A 403 -0.17 -7.33 13.83
CA VAL A 403 -0.93 -7.14 12.59
C VAL A 403 -1.13 -8.50 11.94
N ARG A 404 -2.39 -8.89 11.76
CA ARG A 404 -2.79 -10.16 11.15
C ARG A 404 -3.45 -9.90 9.81
N ILE A 405 -2.89 -10.46 8.75
CA ILE A 405 -3.45 -10.39 7.39
C ILE A 405 -3.94 -11.78 7.01
N LYS A 406 -5.23 -11.87 6.66
CA LYS A 406 -5.91 -13.10 6.26
C LYS A 406 -6.26 -13.05 4.79
N ASN A 407 -5.73 -13.97 3.98
CA ASN A 407 -6.09 -14.16 2.59
C ASN A 407 -7.20 -15.21 2.47
N GLN A 408 -8.44 -14.77 2.38
CA GLN A 408 -9.59 -15.66 2.22
C GLN A 408 -10.03 -15.81 0.76
N GLY A 409 -9.19 -15.46 -0.22
CA GLY A 409 -9.50 -15.63 -1.63
C GLY A 409 -9.85 -17.09 -1.99
N ILE A 410 -10.90 -17.29 -2.81
CA ILE A 410 -11.39 -18.61 -3.23
C ILE A 410 -11.39 -18.68 -4.76
N ILE A 411 -10.76 -19.71 -5.33
CA ILE A 411 -10.60 -19.78 -6.79
C ILE A 411 -11.94 -20.08 -7.48
N GLY A 412 -12.28 -19.28 -8.49
CA GLY A 412 -13.41 -19.55 -9.40
C GLY A 412 -14.79 -19.30 -8.80
N THR A 413 -14.89 -18.50 -7.75
CA THR A 413 -16.17 -18.10 -7.16
C THR A 413 -16.65 -16.75 -7.69
N THR A 414 -17.96 -16.64 -7.92
CA THR A 414 -18.64 -15.35 -8.13
C THR A 414 -18.88 -14.66 -6.79
N THR A 415 -19.27 -13.38 -6.83
CA THR A 415 -19.64 -12.60 -5.64
C THR A 415 -20.78 -13.26 -4.86
N GLU A 416 -21.84 -13.67 -5.57
CA GLU A 416 -22.99 -14.37 -4.99
C GLU A 416 -22.60 -15.70 -4.33
N ARG A 417 -21.75 -16.48 -5.01
CA ARG A 417 -21.29 -17.77 -4.52
C ARG A 417 -20.44 -17.59 -3.27
N TYR A 418 -19.51 -16.62 -3.28
CA TYR A 418 -18.68 -16.33 -2.10
C TYR A 418 -19.56 -15.91 -0.92
N ALA A 419 -20.51 -15.00 -1.14
CA ALA A 419 -21.42 -14.54 -0.10
C ALA A 419 -22.26 -15.68 0.50
N THR A 420 -22.69 -16.64 -0.34
CA THR A 420 -23.52 -17.76 0.12
C THR A 420 -22.73 -18.76 0.95
N TYR A 421 -21.50 -19.08 0.53
CA TYR A 421 -20.70 -20.11 1.17
C TYR A 421 -19.87 -19.57 2.34
N ASN A 422 -19.42 -18.31 2.33
CA ASN A 422 -18.35 -17.87 3.23
C ASN A 422 -18.77 -16.73 4.18
N PHE A 423 -20.04 -16.33 4.17
CA PHE A 423 -20.62 -15.37 5.12
C PHE A 423 -21.70 -16.02 5.98
N PRO A 424 -22.02 -15.44 7.15
CA PRO A 424 -23.18 -15.87 7.92
C PRO A 424 -24.48 -15.62 7.13
N THR A 425 -25.47 -16.50 7.31
CA THR A 425 -26.77 -16.39 6.65
C THR A 425 -27.57 -15.19 7.15
N THR A 426 -27.48 -14.92 8.46
CA THR A 426 -28.10 -13.80 9.14
C THR A 426 -27.16 -13.28 10.21
N LEU A 427 -27.04 -11.96 10.30
CA LEU A 427 -26.42 -11.31 11.45
C LEU A 427 -27.53 -10.80 12.37
N SER A 428 -27.48 -11.17 13.65
CA SER A 428 -28.27 -10.43 14.64
C SER A 428 -27.67 -9.02 14.70
N ARG A 429 -28.48 -8.00 14.43
CA ARG A 429 -28.11 -6.60 14.63
C ARG A 429 -28.97 -6.02 15.75
N PRO A 430 -28.45 -5.04 16.50
CA PRO A 430 -29.25 -4.28 17.44
C PRO A 430 -30.49 -3.73 16.74
N LYS A 431 -31.67 -4.08 17.25
CA LYS A 431 -32.94 -3.67 16.65
C LYS A 431 -33.02 -2.14 16.71
N PRO A 432 -33.26 -1.45 15.57
CA PRO A 432 -33.55 -0.03 15.59
C PRO A 432 -34.91 0.23 16.26
N TYR A 433 -35.01 1.30 17.03
CA TYR A 433 -36.26 1.80 17.59
C TYR A 433 -36.57 3.19 17.03
N PRO A 434 -37.86 3.55 16.89
CA PRO A 434 -38.26 4.94 16.74
C PRO A 434 -37.53 5.80 17.78
N PRO A 435 -36.93 6.95 17.43
CA PRO A 435 -36.21 7.78 18.39
C PRO A 435 -37.04 8.05 19.65
N GLN A 436 -38.33 8.36 19.51
CA GLN A 436 -39.26 8.59 20.62
C GLN A 436 -39.46 7.40 21.57
N ASN A 437 -39.13 6.18 21.13
CA ASN A 437 -39.25 4.97 21.94
C ASN A 437 -37.96 4.63 22.67
N MET A 438 -36.88 5.38 22.47
CA MET A 438 -35.62 5.16 23.17
C MET A 438 -35.70 5.60 24.64
N PRO A 439 -35.07 4.85 25.57
CA PRO A 439 -35.02 5.27 26.96
C PRO A 439 -34.36 6.65 27.12
N GLY A 440 -34.97 7.52 27.93
CA GLY A 440 -34.48 8.88 28.16
C GLY A 440 -34.52 9.78 26.94
N PHE A 441 -35.24 9.41 25.88
CA PHE A 441 -35.36 10.24 24.69
C PHE A 441 -35.89 11.63 25.01
N SER A 442 -35.15 12.64 24.58
CA SER A 442 -35.63 14.02 24.47
C SER A 442 -34.94 14.67 23.28
N HIS A 443 -35.59 15.60 22.62
CA HIS A 443 -34.98 16.43 21.59
C HIS A 443 -35.26 17.90 21.91
N THR A 444 -34.26 18.75 21.69
CA THR A 444 -34.39 20.19 21.95
C THR A 444 -33.63 20.93 20.87
N PHE A 445 -34.22 22.01 20.38
CA PHE A 445 -33.52 22.94 19.50
C PHE A 445 -32.82 24.01 20.34
N VAL A 446 -31.54 24.24 20.05
CA VAL A 446 -30.71 25.25 20.69
C VAL A 446 -30.31 26.28 19.63
N GLY A 447 -30.75 27.52 19.80
CA GLY A 447 -30.43 28.63 18.88
C GLY A 447 -31.64 29.49 18.53
N THR A 448 -31.45 30.43 17.62
CA THR A 448 -32.48 31.42 17.20
C THR A 448 -32.88 31.29 15.73
N GLY A 449 -32.29 30.32 15.02
CA GLY A 449 -32.53 30.06 13.60
C GLY A 449 -33.85 29.34 13.31
N GLY A 450 -34.27 29.39 12.04
CA GLY A 450 -35.41 28.61 11.55
C GLY A 450 -35.13 27.12 11.70
N HIS A 451 -36.11 26.39 12.24
CA HIS A 451 -36.00 24.96 12.49
C HIS A 451 -37.37 24.29 12.37
N GLU A 452 -37.35 23.01 12.05
CA GLU A 452 -38.56 22.20 11.92
C GLU A 452 -38.25 20.75 12.27
N TYR A 453 -39.15 20.12 13.03
CA TYR A 453 -39.17 18.68 13.25
C TYR A 453 -40.40 18.07 12.56
N VAL A 454 -40.20 17.06 11.72
CA VAL A 454 -41.29 16.38 11.01
C VAL A 454 -41.09 14.87 11.04
N GLU A 455 -42.14 14.14 11.42
CA GLU A 455 -42.23 12.69 11.27
C GLU A 455 -43.03 12.36 10.01
N SER A 456 -42.50 11.50 9.14
CA SER A 456 -43.19 11.11 7.90
C SER A 456 -42.96 9.65 7.57
N ALA A 457 -44.00 8.99 7.06
CA ALA A 457 -43.87 7.65 6.49
C ALA A 457 -42.88 7.66 5.32
N GLU A 458 -41.98 6.69 5.32
CA GLU A 458 -40.98 6.51 4.27
C GLU A 458 -40.73 5.01 4.10
N PRO A 459 -41.28 4.37 3.06
CA PRO A 459 -41.17 2.92 2.86
C PRO A 459 -39.74 2.39 2.78
N ASN A 460 -38.79 3.22 2.35
CA ASN A 460 -37.40 2.84 2.19
C ASN A 460 -36.58 2.98 3.48
N ALA A 461 -37.08 3.67 4.50
CA ALA A 461 -36.40 3.82 5.77
C ALA A 461 -36.45 2.53 6.61
N ILE A 462 -35.47 2.31 7.48
CA ILE A 462 -35.30 1.05 8.21
C ILE A 462 -36.53 0.64 9.06
N LEU A 463 -37.33 1.60 9.49
CA LEU A 463 -38.57 1.41 10.25
C LEU A 463 -39.84 1.78 9.47
N GLY A 464 -39.73 2.07 8.17
CA GLY A 464 -40.85 2.62 7.39
C GLY A 464 -41.19 4.07 7.74
N MET A 465 -40.36 4.74 8.55
CA MET A 465 -40.56 6.09 9.09
C MET A 465 -39.26 6.89 9.05
N ARG A 466 -39.38 8.22 8.85
CA ARG A 466 -38.28 9.19 8.95
C ARG A 466 -38.61 10.32 9.90
N TYR A 467 -37.57 10.80 10.58
CA TYR A 467 -37.58 11.87 11.55
C TYR A 467 -36.67 12.99 11.06
N LYS A 468 -37.27 14.00 10.44
CA LYS A 468 -36.56 15.15 9.85
C LYS A 468 -36.31 16.21 10.90
N TYR A 469 -35.06 16.56 11.12
CA TYR A 469 -34.61 17.68 11.93
C TYR A 469 -33.95 18.71 11.03
N SER A 470 -34.66 19.80 10.71
CA SER A 470 -34.13 20.89 9.90
C SER A 470 -33.70 22.07 10.75
N PHE A 471 -32.63 22.75 10.33
CA PHE A 471 -32.07 23.89 11.03
C PHE A 471 -31.18 24.76 10.13
N THR A 472 -31.01 26.03 10.51
CA THR A 472 -30.09 26.99 9.86
C THR A 472 -28.77 27.13 10.64
N ASN A 473 -27.84 27.93 10.11
CA ASN A 473 -26.51 28.18 10.69
C ASN A 473 -26.46 28.78 12.10
N THR A 474 -27.60 29.20 12.65
CA THR A 474 -27.73 29.83 13.98
C THR A 474 -28.39 28.93 15.01
N GLY A 475 -28.45 27.62 14.77
CA GLY A 475 -28.92 26.67 15.78
C GLY A 475 -28.52 25.22 15.50
N SER A 476 -28.96 24.34 16.40
CA SER A 476 -28.60 22.93 16.45
C SER A 476 -29.70 22.14 17.15
N TRP A 477 -29.94 20.91 16.71
CA TRP A 477 -30.78 19.97 17.43
C TRP A 477 -29.91 19.12 18.35
N GLU A 478 -30.31 19.01 19.62
CA GLU A 478 -29.73 18.10 20.60
C GLU A 478 -30.74 16.99 20.92
N ILE A 479 -30.39 15.74 20.62
CA ILE A 479 -31.21 14.56 20.84
C ILE A 479 -30.52 13.72 21.92
N THR A 480 -31.11 13.64 23.10
CA THR A 480 -30.55 12.95 24.28
C THR A 480 -31.21 11.59 24.44
N LEU A 481 -30.42 10.59 24.79
CA LEU A 481 -30.80 9.21 25.13
C LEU A 481 -30.18 8.84 26.48
N LYS A 482 -30.77 7.85 27.15
CA LYS A 482 -30.23 7.23 28.37
C LYS A 482 -29.91 5.75 28.12
N PRO A 483 -28.64 5.40 27.85
CA PRO A 483 -28.26 4.00 27.66
C PRO A 483 -28.45 3.18 28.95
N ALA A 484 -28.54 1.85 28.84
CA ALA A 484 -28.44 0.97 30.01
C ALA A 484 -27.01 1.00 30.56
N ALA A 485 -26.85 0.69 31.85
CA ALA A 485 -25.52 0.70 32.50
C ALA A 485 -24.50 -0.25 31.84
N THR A 486 -24.98 -1.29 31.17
CA THR A 486 -24.18 -2.27 30.43
C THR A 486 -23.95 -1.92 28.97
N ASP A 487 -24.66 -0.93 28.42
CA ASP A 487 -24.51 -0.55 27.02
C ASP A 487 -23.18 0.18 26.81
N ASP A 488 -22.44 -0.23 25.79
CA ASP A 488 -21.16 0.37 25.39
C ASP A 488 -21.22 0.92 23.95
N ARG A 489 -22.40 0.88 23.30
CA ARG A 489 -22.62 1.37 21.93
C ARG A 489 -23.91 2.14 21.77
N VAL A 490 -23.88 3.09 20.83
CA VAL A 490 -25.08 3.69 20.22
C VAL A 490 -25.03 3.49 18.71
N ALA A 491 -26.11 2.99 18.11
CA ALA A 491 -26.30 2.92 16.67
C ALA A 491 -27.33 3.95 16.22
N ILE A 492 -26.93 4.73 15.22
CA ILE A 492 -27.68 5.84 14.65
C ILE A 492 -27.99 5.48 13.21
N TYR A 493 -29.27 5.33 12.89
CA TYR A 493 -29.73 5.04 11.53
C TYR A 493 -30.27 6.31 10.90
N PHE A 494 -29.84 6.61 9.67
CA PHE A 494 -30.14 7.88 9.03
C PHE A 494 -30.23 7.77 7.49
N SER A 495 -30.89 8.76 6.89
CA SER A 495 -30.91 8.94 5.44
C SER A 495 -29.94 10.04 5.03
N SER A 496 -29.22 9.82 3.92
CA SER A 496 -28.40 10.82 3.26
C SER A 496 -29.23 11.56 2.21
N THR A 497 -29.11 12.89 2.17
CA THR A 497 -29.79 13.74 1.17
C THR A 497 -28.83 14.77 0.61
N ASP A 498 -29.31 15.68 -0.22
CA ASP A 498 -28.58 16.83 -0.77
C ASP A 498 -28.33 17.97 0.24
N LYS A 499 -28.95 17.90 1.42
CA LYS A 499 -28.97 18.96 2.44
C LYS A 499 -28.54 18.40 3.79
N THR A 500 -27.26 18.11 3.91
CA THR A 500 -26.69 17.37 5.03
C THR A 500 -26.18 18.23 6.17
N CYS A 501 -25.76 17.56 7.24
CA CYS A 501 -25.15 18.15 8.42
C CYS A 501 -24.00 17.28 8.91
N ASP A 502 -23.18 17.86 9.77
CA ASP A 502 -22.35 17.09 10.67
C ASP A 502 -23.18 16.67 11.89
N VAL A 503 -22.83 15.54 12.49
CA VAL A 503 -23.47 15.00 13.69
C VAL A 503 -22.38 14.69 14.70
N GLN A 504 -22.41 15.40 15.82
CA GLN A 504 -21.59 15.12 16.99
C GLN A 504 -22.33 14.13 17.90
N VAL A 505 -21.63 13.10 18.35
CA VAL A 505 -22.11 12.20 19.40
C VAL A 505 -21.34 12.52 20.67
N LEU A 506 -22.05 12.75 21.77
CA LEU A 506 -21.51 13.07 23.07
C LEU A 506 -21.90 11.99 24.08
N ALA A 507 -20.97 11.61 24.94
CA ALA A 507 -21.22 10.81 26.14
C ALA A 507 -20.98 11.69 27.37
N ASP A 508 -21.99 11.85 28.22
CA ASP A 508 -21.95 12.70 29.42
C ASP A 508 -21.41 14.11 29.11
N ASP A 509 -21.94 14.71 28.04
CA ASP A 509 -21.58 16.03 27.48
C ASP A 509 -20.14 16.16 26.91
N VAL A 510 -19.39 15.06 26.80
CA VAL A 510 -18.09 15.02 26.12
C VAL A 510 -18.26 14.50 24.70
N VAL A 511 -17.80 15.25 23.69
CA VAL A 511 -17.82 14.79 22.29
C VAL A 511 -16.89 13.59 22.11
N ILE A 512 -17.45 12.49 21.62
CA ILE A 512 -16.75 11.21 21.40
C ILE A 512 -16.65 10.80 19.93
N GLU A 513 -17.49 11.37 19.06
CA GLU A 513 -17.46 11.11 17.61
C GLU A 513 -18.08 12.28 16.84
N THR A 514 -17.64 12.50 15.60
CA THR A 514 -18.29 13.42 14.66
C THR A 514 -18.33 12.79 13.27
N PHE A 515 -19.49 12.81 12.61
CA PHE A 515 -19.62 12.27 11.25
C PHE A 515 -20.55 13.12 10.38
N HIS A 516 -20.30 13.15 9.07
CA HIS A 516 -21.14 13.83 8.08
C HIS A 516 -22.29 12.93 7.62
N THR A 517 -23.48 13.49 7.37
CA THR A 517 -24.65 12.72 6.93
C THR A 517 -24.73 12.47 5.42
N SER A 518 -23.83 13.06 4.60
CA SER A 518 -23.61 12.68 3.19
C SER A 518 -22.16 12.25 2.95
N SER A 519 -21.92 11.59 1.83
CA SER A 519 -20.62 11.56 1.17
C SER A 519 -20.47 12.90 0.43
N ASN A 520 -19.38 13.64 0.68
CA ASN A 520 -19.15 14.94 0.07
C ASN A 520 -19.09 14.87 -1.47
N GLU A 521 -20.20 15.07 -2.19
CA GLU A 521 -20.23 15.58 -3.57
C GLU A 521 -21.64 16.00 -4.03
N GLN A 522 -21.71 17.06 -4.82
CA GLN A 522 -22.92 17.60 -5.43
C GLN A 522 -23.45 16.61 -6.48
N GLY A 523 -24.62 16.01 -6.26
CA GLY A 523 -25.33 15.22 -7.29
C GLY A 523 -25.48 13.72 -7.05
N VAL A 524 -25.05 13.17 -5.90
CA VAL A 524 -25.26 11.75 -5.56
C VAL A 524 -26.68 11.55 -4.99
N PRO A 525 -27.47 10.57 -5.48
CA PRO A 525 -28.86 10.38 -5.06
C PRO A 525 -28.99 9.86 -3.62
N PHE A 526 -30.11 10.25 -3.00
CA PHE A 526 -30.62 9.85 -1.69
C PHE A 526 -30.29 8.41 -1.27
N GLY A 527 -29.69 8.25 -0.09
CA GLY A 527 -29.40 6.94 0.52
C GLY A 527 -30.24 6.73 1.77
N TYR A 528 -30.92 5.58 1.88
CA TYR A 528 -31.68 5.18 3.07
C TYR A 528 -30.93 4.09 3.83
N GLN A 529 -31.30 3.88 5.10
CA GLN A 529 -30.78 2.79 5.94
C GLN A 529 -29.27 2.88 6.19
N ASN A 530 -28.69 4.08 6.10
CA ASN A 530 -27.32 4.27 6.56
C ASN A 530 -27.26 4.07 8.07
N SER A 531 -26.12 3.62 8.56
CA SER A 531 -25.92 3.44 9.99
C SER A 531 -24.54 3.90 10.42
N LYS A 532 -24.48 4.53 11.59
CA LYS A 532 -23.25 4.88 12.29
C LYS A 532 -23.32 4.27 13.69
N ILE A 533 -22.32 3.47 14.04
CA ILE A 533 -22.19 2.92 15.39
C ILE A 533 -21.04 3.63 16.08
N VAL A 534 -21.30 4.12 17.29
CA VAL A 534 -20.33 4.86 18.11
C VAL A 534 -20.13 4.14 19.43
N THR A 535 -18.87 4.06 19.87
CA THR A 535 -18.51 3.53 21.19
C THR A 535 -18.78 4.57 22.26
N ILE A 536 -19.48 4.19 23.33
CA ILE A 536 -19.67 5.04 24.51
C ILE A 536 -18.94 4.40 25.70
N PRO A 537 -18.35 5.19 26.61
CA PRO A 537 -17.77 4.65 27.84
C PRO A 537 -18.80 3.82 28.64
N ALA A 538 -18.33 2.73 29.26
CA ALA A 538 -19.19 1.92 30.13
C ALA A 538 -19.68 2.76 31.33
N GLY A 539 -20.97 2.66 31.65
CA GLY A 539 -21.59 3.46 32.69
C GLY A 539 -21.91 4.91 32.28
N THR A 540 -21.83 5.25 30.99
CA THR A 540 -22.33 6.54 30.49
C THR A 540 -23.79 6.73 30.88
N GLN A 541 -24.11 7.91 31.40
CA GLN A 541 -25.44 8.21 31.91
C GLN A 541 -26.31 8.86 30.84
N THR A 542 -25.71 9.65 29.95
CA THR A 542 -26.40 10.29 28.83
C THR A 542 -25.61 10.19 27.53
N VAL A 543 -26.32 9.89 26.44
CA VAL A 543 -25.77 9.99 25.07
C VAL A 543 -26.53 11.08 24.34
N LYS A 544 -25.82 12.06 23.78
CA LYS A 544 -26.43 13.17 23.04
C LYS A 544 -25.96 13.17 21.58
N ILE A 545 -26.89 13.25 20.65
CA ILE A 545 -26.67 13.41 19.22
C ILE A 545 -26.98 14.86 18.89
N LYS A 546 -25.94 15.61 18.52
CA LYS A 546 -26.00 17.05 18.27
C LYS A 546 -25.73 17.34 16.80
N THR A 547 -26.65 18.05 16.14
CA THR A 547 -26.47 18.44 14.74
C THR A 547 -25.56 19.66 14.61
N VAL A 548 -24.69 19.69 13.61
CA VAL A 548 -23.77 20.80 13.34
C VAL A 548 -23.95 21.24 11.89
N PHE A 549 -24.14 22.54 11.71
CA PHE A 549 -24.46 23.12 10.41
C PHE A 549 -23.25 23.11 9.47
N VAL A 550 -23.48 22.81 8.19
CA VAL A 550 -22.41 22.79 7.18
C VAL A 550 -22.67 23.88 6.12
N PRO A 551 -21.88 24.97 6.10
CA PRO A 551 -22.21 26.18 5.33
C PRO A 551 -22.01 26.08 3.82
N TYR A 552 -21.22 25.11 3.34
CA TYR A 552 -20.86 25.02 1.93
C TYR A 552 -21.90 24.30 1.06
N GLN A 553 -22.97 23.75 1.65
CA GLN A 553 -23.92 22.88 0.93
C GLN A 553 -25.34 23.46 0.81
N SER A 554 -25.82 24.23 1.80
CA SER A 554 -27.18 24.78 1.77
C SER A 554 -27.38 25.90 2.80
N SER A 555 -28.45 26.68 2.66
CA SER A 555 -28.93 27.60 3.72
C SER A 555 -29.67 26.88 4.85
N VAL A 556 -30.01 25.60 4.66
CA VAL A 556 -30.69 24.74 5.63
C VAL A 556 -30.07 23.35 5.60
N SER A 557 -29.70 22.83 6.77
CA SER A 557 -29.20 21.47 6.93
C SER A 557 -30.30 20.56 7.49
N TYR A 558 -30.27 19.28 7.09
CA TYR A 558 -31.17 18.24 7.59
C TYR A 558 -30.38 17.10 8.25
N LEU A 559 -30.88 16.66 9.40
CA LEU A 559 -30.65 15.29 9.87
C LEU A 559 -31.96 14.52 9.65
N TYR A 560 -31.89 13.44 8.87
CA TYR A 560 -33.00 12.49 8.75
C TYR A 560 -32.66 11.23 9.51
N LEU A 561 -33.18 11.09 10.73
CA LEU A 561 -33.07 9.82 11.44
C LEU A 561 -34.11 8.83 10.91
N GLU A 562 -33.74 7.56 10.92
CA GLU A 562 -34.61 6.42 10.60
C GLU A 562 -34.82 5.52 11.82
N GLY A 563 -33.93 5.62 12.82
CA GLY A 563 -34.01 4.88 14.07
C GLY A 563 -32.77 5.08 14.94
N LEU A 564 -32.89 4.74 16.22
CA LEU A 564 -31.81 4.78 17.20
C LEU A 564 -31.84 3.49 18.02
N THR A 565 -30.69 3.10 18.58
CA THR A 565 -30.61 2.01 19.56
C THR A 565 -29.31 2.11 20.36
N THR A 566 -29.35 1.79 21.65
CA THR A 566 -28.16 1.59 22.49
C THR A 566 -28.13 0.12 22.88
N PHE A 567 -26.92 -0.43 22.98
CA PHE A 567 -26.77 -1.86 23.24
C PHE A 567 -25.40 -2.19 23.81
N ASP A 568 -25.35 -3.31 24.54
CA ASP A 568 -24.13 -3.98 24.96
C ASP A 568 -23.57 -4.81 23.79
N SER A 569 -22.40 -4.44 23.29
CA SER A 569 -21.71 -5.12 22.19
C SER A 569 -21.38 -6.58 22.52
N ARG A 570 -21.26 -6.95 23.80
CA ARG A 570 -21.03 -8.34 24.23
C ARG A 570 -22.23 -9.23 23.97
N SER A 571 -23.43 -8.65 23.90
CA SER A 571 -24.65 -9.39 23.51
C SER A 571 -24.69 -9.73 22.02
N GLN A 572 -23.82 -9.09 21.21
CA GLN A 572 -23.70 -9.32 19.78
C GLN A 572 -22.51 -10.25 19.51
N THR A 573 -22.78 -11.53 19.26
CA THR A 573 -21.74 -12.47 18.82
C THR A 573 -21.74 -12.56 17.31
N TYR A 574 -20.56 -12.41 16.70
CA TYR A 574 -20.40 -12.73 15.28
C TYR A 574 -20.46 -14.24 15.10
N PRO A 575 -21.27 -14.78 14.18
CA PRO A 575 -21.32 -16.22 13.95
C PRO A 575 -19.94 -16.74 13.55
N ILE A 576 -19.55 -17.89 14.11
CA ILE A 576 -18.28 -18.55 13.78
C ILE A 576 -18.40 -19.51 12.59
N ASN A 577 -19.62 -19.69 12.06
CA ASN A 577 -19.87 -20.66 11.02
C ASN A 577 -20.95 -20.22 10.03
N ASN A 578 -20.81 -20.72 8.80
CA ASN A 578 -21.77 -20.62 7.71
C ASN A 578 -22.81 -21.76 7.80
N HIS A 579 -23.67 -21.89 6.78
CA HIS A 579 -24.64 -22.99 6.71
C HIS A 579 -24.00 -24.37 6.40
N PHE A 580 -22.74 -24.39 5.97
CA PHE A 580 -22.00 -25.59 5.55
C PHE A 580 -21.11 -26.16 6.66
N ASN A 581 -21.01 -25.48 7.80
CA ASN A 581 -20.15 -25.82 8.92
C ASN A 581 -18.63 -25.69 8.64
N ASP A 582 -18.22 -24.90 7.63
CA ASP A 582 -16.83 -24.70 7.19
C ASP A 582 -16.20 -23.35 7.61
N GLY A 583 -16.82 -22.66 8.57
CA GLY A 583 -16.40 -21.35 9.06
C GLY A 583 -16.96 -20.19 8.26
N VAL A 584 -16.55 -18.98 8.63
CA VAL A 584 -16.88 -17.72 7.94
C VAL A 584 -15.59 -16.95 7.64
N ALA A 585 -15.60 -16.17 6.56
CA ALA A 585 -14.40 -15.51 6.06
C ALA A 585 -13.88 -14.44 7.03
N LEU A 586 -14.80 -13.82 7.75
CA LEU A 586 -14.53 -12.79 8.75
C LEU A 586 -14.73 -13.35 10.15
N ASP A 587 -13.99 -12.82 11.11
CA ASP A 587 -14.21 -13.05 12.54
C ASP A 587 -14.49 -11.73 13.27
N PHE A 588 -14.95 -11.81 14.52
CA PHE A 588 -15.33 -10.62 15.30
C PHE A 588 -14.17 -9.65 15.60
N LYS A 589 -12.92 -10.05 15.35
CA LYS A 589 -11.74 -9.21 15.55
C LYS A 589 -11.32 -8.49 14.27
N ASP A 590 -11.92 -8.81 13.12
CA ASP A 590 -11.64 -8.11 11.87
C ASP A 590 -12.00 -6.64 11.95
N MET A 591 -11.00 -5.79 11.73
CA MET A 591 -11.15 -4.34 11.72
C MET A 591 -11.27 -3.80 10.31
N PHE A 592 -10.65 -4.48 9.33
CA PHE A 592 -10.71 -4.09 7.93
C PHE A 592 -10.92 -5.29 7.03
N ALA A 593 -11.82 -5.16 6.06
CA ALA A 593 -12.11 -6.20 5.09
C ALA A 593 -12.02 -5.63 3.66
N PHE A 594 -11.06 -6.11 2.88
CA PHE A 594 -10.89 -5.78 1.48
C PHE A 594 -11.69 -6.75 0.62
N PHE A 595 -12.54 -6.23 -0.26
CA PHE A 595 -13.38 -7.04 -1.16
C PHE A 595 -12.92 -6.84 -2.59
N GLN A 596 -12.24 -7.83 -3.16
CA GLN A 596 -11.87 -7.87 -4.57
C GLN A 596 -12.69 -8.94 -5.29
N VAL A 597 -13.77 -8.51 -5.94
CA VAL A 597 -14.73 -9.39 -6.61
C VAL A 597 -15.07 -8.88 -8.01
N GLY A 598 -15.94 -9.59 -8.73
CA GLY A 598 -16.48 -9.14 -10.01
C GLY A 598 -15.86 -9.80 -11.24
N VAL A 599 -14.66 -10.38 -11.15
CA VAL A 599 -14.01 -11.01 -12.32
C VAL A 599 -14.84 -12.19 -12.80
N ASN A 600 -15.13 -13.16 -11.94
CA ASN A 600 -15.94 -14.33 -12.34
C ASN A 600 -17.42 -13.98 -12.60
N ASP A 601 -17.91 -12.87 -12.06
CA ASP A 601 -19.28 -12.41 -12.25
C ASP A 601 -19.54 -11.99 -13.72
N ARG A 602 -18.52 -11.47 -14.43
CA ARG A 602 -18.62 -11.02 -15.83
C ARG A 602 -19.10 -12.12 -16.80
N GLU A 603 -18.63 -13.35 -16.57
CA GLU A 603 -18.88 -14.52 -17.42
C GLU A 603 -19.97 -15.45 -16.88
N SER A 604 -20.55 -15.11 -15.72
CA SER A 604 -21.50 -15.97 -15.02
C SER A 604 -22.88 -15.98 -15.68
N LYS A 605 -23.47 -17.18 -15.81
CA LYS A 605 -24.89 -17.34 -16.16
C LYS A 605 -25.84 -17.00 -15.01
N GLN A 606 -25.33 -16.91 -13.77
CA GLN A 606 -26.11 -16.54 -12.58
C GLN A 606 -26.30 -15.02 -12.50
N VAL A 607 -25.32 -14.25 -12.99
CA VAL A 607 -25.34 -12.78 -13.02
C VAL A 607 -26.00 -12.32 -14.32
N LYS A 608 -27.26 -11.93 -14.20
CA LYS A 608 -28.17 -11.40 -15.21
C LYS A 608 -28.13 -9.87 -15.33
N SER A 609 -27.42 -9.15 -14.46
CA SER A 609 -27.15 -7.70 -14.58
C SER A 609 -26.04 -7.22 -13.62
N PRO A 610 -25.35 -6.10 -13.92
CA PRO A 610 -24.44 -5.45 -12.98
C PRO A 610 -25.12 -5.02 -11.67
N THR A 611 -26.45 -4.81 -11.70
CA THR A 611 -27.25 -4.54 -10.49
C THR A 611 -27.19 -5.68 -9.48
N GLN A 612 -27.10 -6.94 -9.92
CA GLN A 612 -27.04 -8.06 -8.97
C GLN A 612 -25.73 -8.08 -8.20
N ILE A 613 -24.60 -7.69 -8.80
CA ILE A 613 -23.34 -7.57 -8.07
C ILE A 613 -23.47 -6.52 -6.95
N ARG A 614 -24.11 -5.38 -7.26
CA ARG A 614 -24.41 -4.36 -6.25
C ARG A 614 -25.24 -4.95 -5.12
N THR A 615 -26.36 -5.62 -5.43
CA THR A 615 -27.21 -6.27 -4.42
C THR A 615 -26.46 -7.29 -3.56
N GLN A 616 -25.55 -8.08 -4.14
CA GLN A 616 -24.79 -9.07 -3.38
C GLN A 616 -23.71 -8.41 -2.51
N LEU A 617 -23.02 -7.39 -3.02
CA LEU A 617 -22.11 -6.60 -2.20
C LEU A 617 -22.83 -5.92 -1.05
N GLU A 618 -24.00 -5.31 -1.30
CA GLU A 618 -24.86 -4.72 -0.27
C GLU A 618 -25.21 -5.74 0.83
N LYS A 619 -25.58 -6.96 0.42
CA LYS A 619 -25.82 -8.06 1.35
C LYS A 619 -24.55 -8.40 2.16
N MET A 620 -23.40 -8.57 1.52
CA MET A 620 -22.14 -8.88 2.20
C MET A 620 -21.74 -7.78 3.20
N LEU A 621 -21.89 -6.51 2.82
CA LEU A 621 -21.64 -5.35 3.67
C LEU A 621 -22.59 -5.33 4.89
N SER A 622 -23.83 -5.80 4.74
CA SER A 622 -24.75 -5.94 5.87
C SER A 622 -24.34 -7.06 6.86
N LEU A 623 -23.50 -8.00 6.44
CA LEU A 623 -23.12 -9.20 7.17
C LEU A 623 -21.68 -9.17 7.72
N ILE A 624 -20.95 -8.06 7.59
CA ILE A 624 -19.63 -7.90 8.20
C ILE A 624 -19.73 -7.75 9.73
N PRO A 625 -18.68 -8.13 10.48
CA PRO A 625 -18.62 -7.93 11.93
C PRO A 625 -18.78 -6.45 12.30
N GLN A 626 -19.38 -6.21 13.45
CA GLN A 626 -19.47 -4.86 13.99
C GLN A 626 -18.07 -4.29 14.23
N GLY A 627 -17.84 -3.04 13.81
CA GLY A 627 -16.52 -2.39 13.92
C GLY A 627 -15.59 -2.68 12.73
N CYS A 628 -15.90 -3.69 11.91
CA CYS A 628 -15.17 -3.96 10.67
C CYS A 628 -15.47 -2.86 9.62
N SER A 629 -14.42 -2.29 9.06
CA SER A 629 -14.46 -1.29 8.01
C SER A 629 -14.22 -1.94 6.65
N PRO A 630 -15.22 -1.99 5.75
CA PRO A 630 -15.05 -2.57 4.43
C PRO A 630 -14.23 -1.62 3.53
N ILE A 631 -13.51 -2.17 2.56
CA ILE A 631 -12.84 -1.46 1.46
C ILE A 631 -13.15 -2.25 0.19
N LEU A 632 -13.78 -1.61 -0.79
CA LEU A 632 -14.09 -2.27 -2.06
C LEU A 632 -12.93 -2.11 -3.05
N MET A 633 -12.65 -3.15 -3.82
CA MET A 633 -11.56 -3.16 -4.79
C MET A 633 -12.07 -3.62 -6.13
N ALA A 634 -11.79 -2.84 -7.18
CA ALA A 634 -11.82 -3.35 -8.53
C ALA A 634 -10.60 -4.24 -8.79
N SER A 635 -10.78 -5.27 -9.62
CA SER A 635 -9.69 -6.11 -10.11
C SER A 635 -8.99 -5.45 -11.30
N ASN A 636 -7.82 -5.99 -11.69
CA ASN A 636 -7.16 -5.62 -12.93
C ASN A 636 -8.05 -5.89 -14.17
N PRO A 637 -7.76 -5.26 -15.33
CA PRO A 637 -8.41 -5.61 -16.59
C PRO A 637 -8.24 -7.10 -16.87
N ALA A 638 -9.29 -7.71 -17.41
CA ALA A 638 -9.31 -9.11 -17.81
C ALA A 638 -9.98 -9.20 -19.18
N ALA A 639 -9.67 -10.26 -19.93
CA ALA A 639 -10.34 -10.51 -21.20
C ALA A 639 -11.87 -10.49 -21.04
N GLU A 640 -12.51 -9.77 -21.96
CA GLU A 640 -13.96 -9.69 -22.10
C GLU A 640 -14.53 -11.11 -22.21
N ALA A 641 -15.46 -11.45 -21.31
CA ALA A 641 -16.00 -12.80 -21.24
C ALA A 641 -17.47 -12.76 -20.83
N GLY A 642 -18.31 -13.43 -21.62
CA GLY A 642 -19.73 -13.61 -21.29
C GLY A 642 -20.58 -12.37 -21.52
N ASN A 643 -21.29 -11.94 -20.46
CA ASN A 643 -22.47 -11.07 -20.58
C ASN A 643 -22.17 -9.58 -20.37
N TYR A 644 -21.08 -9.26 -19.66
CA TYR A 644 -20.72 -7.89 -19.27
C TYR A 644 -19.21 -7.67 -19.36
N SER A 645 -18.81 -6.41 -19.54
CA SER A 645 -17.41 -6.04 -19.56
C SER A 645 -16.82 -5.92 -18.17
N MET A 646 -15.49 -6.01 -18.07
CA MET A 646 -14.82 -5.70 -16.80
C MET A 646 -15.12 -4.27 -16.35
N GLN A 647 -15.25 -3.32 -17.28
CA GLN A 647 -15.61 -1.94 -16.96
C GLN A 647 -17.01 -1.82 -16.34
N ASP A 648 -17.99 -2.61 -16.81
CA ASP A 648 -19.33 -2.66 -16.20
C ASP A 648 -19.28 -3.15 -14.75
N MET A 649 -18.43 -4.16 -14.47
CA MET A 649 -18.23 -4.68 -13.11
C MET A 649 -17.58 -3.64 -12.20
N VAL A 650 -16.55 -2.95 -12.71
CA VAL A 650 -15.84 -1.88 -11.99
C VAL A 650 -16.80 -0.74 -11.63
N GLN A 651 -17.64 -0.31 -12.58
CA GLN A 651 -18.65 0.73 -12.33
C GLN A 651 -19.66 0.29 -11.27
N ALA A 652 -20.15 -0.95 -11.32
CA ALA A 652 -21.07 -1.48 -10.32
C ALA A 652 -20.46 -1.47 -8.91
N ILE A 653 -19.21 -1.94 -8.76
CA ILE A 653 -18.49 -1.96 -7.48
C ILE A 653 -18.27 -0.54 -6.96
N ARG A 654 -17.83 0.38 -7.83
CA ARG A 654 -17.59 1.79 -7.49
C ARG A 654 -18.87 2.49 -7.02
N GLN A 655 -19.99 2.27 -7.71
CA GLN A 655 -21.29 2.83 -7.31
C GLN A 655 -21.75 2.30 -5.95
N THR A 656 -21.51 1.02 -5.65
CA THR A 656 -21.77 0.48 -4.30
C THR A 656 -20.84 1.13 -3.27
N ALA A 657 -19.56 1.33 -3.60
CA ALA A 657 -18.62 1.99 -2.71
C ALA A 657 -19.07 3.42 -2.36
N GLU A 658 -19.46 4.18 -3.38
CA GLU A 658 -19.99 5.53 -3.26
C GLU A 658 -21.28 5.56 -2.43
N LYS A 659 -22.27 4.71 -2.76
CA LYS A 659 -23.55 4.62 -2.05
C LYS A 659 -23.39 4.34 -0.55
N TYR A 660 -22.43 3.51 -0.16
CA TYR A 660 -22.22 3.10 1.24
C TYR A 660 -21.08 3.86 1.93
N ASN A 661 -20.54 4.89 1.28
CA ASN A 661 -19.43 5.68 1.81
C ASN A 661 -18.23 4.79 2.21
N VAL A 662 -17.83 3.92 1.29
CA VAL A 662 -16.77 2.92 1.44
C VAL A 662 -15.61 3.28 0.52
N ALA A 663 -14.39 3.30 1.05
CA ALA A 663 -13.20 3.51 0.23
C ALA A 663 -13.11 2.48 -0.91
N PHE A 664 -12.69 2.96 -2.08
CA PHE A 664 -12.61 2.17 -3.31
C PHE A 664 -11.17 2.19 -3.86
N ILE A 665 -10.56 1.03 -4.06
CA ILE A 665 -9.25 0.90 -4.72
C ILE A 665 -9.47 0.42 -6.16
N ASP A 666 -8.88 1.15 -7.10
CA ASP A 666 -9.11 0.95 -8.52
C ASP A 666 -7.90 0.26 -9.17
N ASN A 667 -7.80 -1.07 -9.03
CA ASN A 667 -6.76 -1.81 -9.76
C ASN A 667 -7.05 -1.94 -11.25
N PHE A 668 -8.25 -1.58 -11.74
CA PHE A 668 -8.53 -1.58 -13.16
C PHE A 668 -7.73 -0.46 -13.83
N ASN A 669 -7.93 0.78 -13.35
CA ASN A 669 -7.24 1.96 -13.87
C ASN A 669 -5.73 1.96 -13.61
N LEU A 670 -5.27 1.21 -12.60
CA LEU A 670 -3.84 0.95 -12.39
C LEU A 670 -3.17 0.34 -13.64
N PHE A 671 -3.88 -0.54 -14.35
CA PHE A 671 -3.33 -1.26 -15.50
C PHE A 671 -3.89 -0.81 -16.86
N ASP A 672 -4.97 -0.02 -16.91
CA ASP A 672 -5.67 0.39 -18.14
C ASP A 672 -4.76 1.06 -19.20
N LYS A 673 -3.63 1.64 -18.77
CA LYS A 673 -2.64 2.29 -19.67
C LYS A 673 -1.54 1.34 -20.18
N TYR A 674 -1.59 0.05 -19.85
CA TYR A 674 -0.52 -0.91 -20.13
C TYR A 674 -1.02 -2.16 -20.85
N ASN A 675 -0.14 -2.77 -21.65
CA ASN A 675 -0.43 -4.07 -22.22
C ASN A 675 -0.42 -5.18 -21.13
N MET A 676 -1.61 -5.75 -20.89
CA MET A 676 -1.83 -6.76 -19.86
C MET A 676 -1.02 -8.05 -20.01
N ALA A 677 -0.52 -8.37 -21.21
CA ALA A 677 0.30 -9.56 -21.43
C ALA A 677 1.61 -9.55 -20.63
N TYR A 678 2.12 -8.38 -20.23
CA TYR A 678 3.30 -8.26 -19.37
C TYR A 678 3.00 -8.49 -17.89
N PHE A 679 1.74 -8.33 -17.48
CA PHE A 679 1.33 -8.32 -16.07
C PHE A 679 0.44 -9.50 -15.70
N THR A 680 0.04 -10.32 -16.67
CA THR A 680 -0.81 -11.50 -16.48
C THR A 680 -0.20 -12.74 -17.09
N THR A 681 -0.62 -13.91 -16.62
CA THR A 681 -0.21 -15.21 -17.17
C THR A 681 -1.11 -15.70 -18.30
N ASP A 682 -2.38 -15.30 -18.28
CA ASP A 682 -3.44 -15.81 -19.16
C ASP A 682 -4.44 -14.72 -19.57
N ASN A 683 -4.01 -13.46 -19.62
CA ASN A 683 -4.85 -12.27 -19.86
C ASN A 683 -5.95 -12.05 -18.79
N LEU A 684 -5.83 -12.69 -17.62
CA LEU A 684 -6.75 -12.52 -16.50
C LEU A 684 -6.01 -12.49 -15.15
N HIS A 685 -5.27 -13.56 -14.85
CA HIS A 685 -4.58 -13.72 -13.57
C HIS A 685 -3.25 -12.97 -13.58
N PRO A 686 -2.98 -12.10 -12.58
CA PRO A 686 -1.72 -11.39 -12.50
C PRO A 686 -0.54 -12.36 -12.33
N ASN A 687 0.55 -12.08 -13.03
CA ASN A 687 1.85 -12.73 -12.77
C ASN A 687 2.55 -12.04 -11.58
N ASP A 688 3.77 -12.45 -11.25
CA ASP A 688 4.52 -11.90 -10.10
C ASP A 688 4.64 -10.36 -10.13
N ILE A 689 4.81 -9.77 -11.33
CA ILE A 689 4.92 -8.32 -11.51
C ILE A 689 3.55 -7.67 -11.28
N GLY A 690 2.49 -8.22 -11.88
CA GLY A 690 1.12 -7.74 -11.70
C GLY A 690 0.68 -7.79 -10.22
N HIS A 691 0.93 -8.89 -9.52
CA HIS A 691 0.67 -9.00 -8.08
C HIS A 691 1.46 -7.96 -7.27
N ASN A 692 2.72 -7.70 -7.61
CA ASN A 692 3.50 -6.66 -6.95
C ASN A 692 2.91 -5.26 -7.17
N MET A 693 2.44 -4.96 -8.38
CA MET A 693 1.80 -3.68 -8.69
C MET A 693 0.51 -3.47 -7.89
N ILE A 694 -0.35 -4.49 -7.79
CA ILE A 694 -1.57 -4.43 -6.97
C ILE A 694 -1.21 -4.18 -5.49
N ALA A 695 -0.24 -4.92 -4.94
CA ALA A 695 0.19 -4.74 -3.55
C ALA A 695 0.72 -3.32 -3.28
N ARG A 696 1.49 -2.77 -4.23
CA ARG A 696 1.98 -1.39 -4.17
C ARG A 696 0.86 -0.37 -4.28
N ASN A 697 -0.13 -0.61 -5.12
CA ASN A 697 -1.29 0.26 -5.25
C ASN A 697 -2.03 0.35 -3.91
N ILE A 698 -2.33 -0.80 -3.28
CA ILE A 698 -2.99 -0.85 -1.98
C ILE A 698 -2.22 -0.06 -0.91
N ILE A 699 -0.90 -0.29 -0.77
CA ILE A 699 -0.14 0.41 0.28
C ILE A 699 -0.01 1.91 0.01
N LYS A 700 0.03 2.33 -1.26
CA LYS A 700 0.02 3.75 -1.62
C LYS A 700 -1.32 4.38 -1.31
N SER A 701 -2.43 3.73 -1.67
CA SER A 701 -3.77 4.20 -1.34
C SER A 701 -3.98 4.36 0.17
N ILE A 702 -3.44 3.44 1.00
CA ILE A 702 -3.47 3.57 2.46
C ILE A 702 -2.66 4.79 2.95
N ARG A 703 -1.51 5.09 2.33
CA ARG A 703 -0.65 6.21 2.76
C ARG A 703 -1.07 7.57 2.21
N SER A 704 -1.78 7.59 1.10
CA SER A 704 -2.22 8.81 0.41
C SER A 704 -3.55 9.36 0.93
N SER A 705 -4.30 8.59 1.73
CA SER A 705 -5.60 8.97 2.32
C SER A 705 -5.50 9.78 3.61
#